data_AF-A0A0E0I1Y8-F1
#
_entry.id   AF-A0A0E0I1Y8-F1
#
_cell.length_a   1.000
_cell.length_b   1.000
_cell.length_c   1.000
_cell.angle_alpha   90.00
_cell.angle_beta   90.00
_cell.angle_gamma   90.00
#
_symmetry.space_group_name_H-M   'P 1'
#
loop_
_entity.id
_entity.type
_entity.pdbx_description
1 polymer ?
#
loop_
_entity_poly.entity_id
_entity_poly.type
_entity_poly.pdbx_seq_one_letter_code
_entity_poly.pdbx_strand_id
1 'polypeptide(L)'
;MRRHRPYLDGVAAAAATFLLAVLLHAPLAAGEDEPPPWVLCAPYPPSGNYSKNGTYQANLDLLSTTLPKNTSSSPAMYATGTVGDVPDKVYGLALCRGDANASACERCVAAALRDAPRRCPLVKDVLVFYDLCQLRYSNRDFFLDDDYFVTTYTLQRSRRVGAAAAAAFDAAVAVLVNATADYAAADSSRRYGTGEEEGVDGDSDRPKIYALAQCTPDKTPEVCRTCLSTVIGQLPKEFSGRTGGGMFGVWCNFRYEVFPFFSGRPLLQLPAFVETPPPPPSPSATSGEKTKNRIGTVLAIVMPAIAAILLMVVACFCCWKRIKKRRPEEQTFLSYSVSSDDIQSIDSLILDLPTIRVATDDFADTKMIGQGGFGMVYKGVLPDGQEIAVKRLCQSSRQGIGELKSELILVAKLYHKNLVRLIGVCLEQQEKILVYEYMPNGSLDIVLFDTDKNRELDWGKRFKIINGIARGLQYLHEDSQLKIVHRDLKASNILLDFDYSPKISDFGLAKIFGGDQSEDVTNRIAGTYGYMAPEYAMRGNYSIKSDVFSFGVLVLEIITGRRNTGSYDSGQDVDLLNLVWEHWTRGNVVELIDPSMGDHPPIEQMLKCIHIGLLCVQKKPASRPTISSVNIMLSSNTVRLPSLSRPAFCIQEVSASDSSNPYSERYARPRHSGYSDNSTVVSSNDLSITELVPR
;
A
#
# COMPACT_ATOMS: atom_id res chain seq x y z
N MET A 1 74.26 -26.20 -15.47
CA MET A 1 72.99 -25.76 -14.86
C MET A 1 72.24 -24.87 -15.84
N ARG A 2 71.01 -25.22 -16.24
CA ARG A 2 70.03 -24.33 -16.90
C ARG A 2 68.64 -24.75 -16.37
N ARG A 3 67.75 -23.80 -16.06
CA ARG A 3 66.40 -24.07 -15.48
C ARG A 3 65.31 -23.38 -16.29
N HIS A 4 64.10 -23.94 -16.22
CA HIS A 4 62.94 -23.57 -17.04
C HIS A 4 62.48 -22.10 -16.89
N ARG A 5 62.04 -21.52 -18.02
CA ARG A 5 60.83 -20.71 -18.15
C ARG A 5 60.37 -20.76 -19.62
N PRO A 6 59.36 -21.60 -19.92
CA PRO A 6 58.21 -21.11 -20.68
C PRO A 6 56.92 -21.79 -20.21
N TYR A 7 56.22 -21.19 -19.23
CA TYR A 7 54.90 -21.69 -18.79
C TYR A 7 54.01 -20.64 -18.08
N LEU A 8 54.46 -19.40 -17.87
CA LEU A 8 53.65 -18.38 -17.18
C LEU A 8 52.80 -17.54 -18.17
N ASP A 9 53.32 -17.27 -19.37
CA ASP A 9 52.75 -16.24 -20.25
C ASP A 9 51.40 -16.67 -20.86
N GLY A 10 51.24 -17.97 -21.17
CA GLY A 10 49.96 -18.52 -21.65
C GLY A 10 48.86 -18.54 -20.58
N VAL A 11 49.21 -18.69 -19.31
CA VAL A 11 48.24 -18.72 -18.20
C VAL A 11 47.72 -17.31 -17.91
N ALA A 12 48.58 -16.28 -18.02
CA ALA A 12 48.18 -14.89 -17.88
C ALA A 12 47.18 -14.45 -18.96
N ALA A 13 47.43 -14.82 -20.22
CA ALA A 13 46.53 -14.51 -21.33
C ALA A 13 45.14 -15.17 -21.18
N ALA A 14 45.08 -16.44 -20.77
CA ALA A 14 43.83 -17.15 -20.52
C ALA A 14 43.06 -16.59 -19.31
N ALA A 15 43.75 -16.18 -18.24
CA ALA A 15 43.10 -15.55 -17.09
C ALA A 15 42.49 -14.19 -17.44
N ALA A 16 43.15 -13.38 -18.27
CA ALA A 16 42.66 -12.08 -18.70
C ALA A 16 41.39 -12.18 -19.55
N THR A 17 41.33 -13.10 -20.50
CA THR A 17 40.12 -13.30 -21.32
C THR A 17 38.96 -13.88 -20.52
N PHE A 18 39.22 -14.78 -19.57
CA PHE A 18 38.18 -15.30 -18.67
C PHE A 18 37.64 -14.23 -17.72
N LEU A 19 38.50 -13.31 -17.24
CA LEU A 19 38.08 -12.16 -16.43
C LEU A 19 37.22 -11.17 -17.23
N LEU A 20 37.54 -10.88 -18.50
CA LEU A 20 36.67 -10.07 -19.36
C LEU A 20 35.31 -10.75 -19.62
N ALA A 21 35.29 -12.06 -19.87
CA ALA A 21 34.05 -12.81 -20.06
C ALA A 21 33.17 -12.79 -18.80
N VAL A 22 33.77 -12.97 -17.62
CA VAL A 22 33.05 -12.87 -16.33
C VAL A 22 32.59 -11.43 -16.06
N LEU A 23 33.36 -10.40 -16.40
CA LEU A 23 32.91 -9.00 -16.26
C LEU A 23 31.78 -8.62 -17.23
N LEU A 24 31.66 -9.32 -18.37
CA LEU A 24 30.57 -9.11 -19.34
C LEU A 24 29.31 -9.93 -19.02
N HIS A 25 29.39 -10.99 -18.21
CA HIS A 25 28.27 -11.92 -17.93
C HIS A 25 28.00 -12.17 -16.44
N ALA A 26 28.68 -11.47 -15.51
CA ALA A 26 28.32 -11.51 -14.10
C ALA A 26 26.92 -10.88 -13.90
N PRO A 27 25.95 -11.60 -13.32
CA PRO A 27 24.70 -10.97 -12.91
C PRO A 27 25.03 -9.96 -11.80
N LEU A 28 24.66 -8.69 -12.02
CA LEU A 28 24.75 -7.65 -11.00
C LEU A 28 23.84 -8.03 -9.84
N ALA A 29 24.45 -8.52 -8.75
CA ALA A 29 23.77 -8.87 -7.50
C ALA A 29 23.32 -7.61 -6.73
N ALA A 30 22.44 -6.82 -7.35
CA ALA A 30 21.68 -5.79 -6.68
C ALA A 30 20.47 -6.45 -6.00
N GLY A 31 20.26 -6.17 -4.71
CA GLY A 31 18.98 -6.43 -4.06
C GLY A 31 17.86 -5.70 -4.82
N GLU A 32 16.74 -6.37 -5.05
CA GLU A 32 15.74 -5.94 -6.03
C GLU A 32 14.95 -4.70 -5.59
N ASP A 33 15.25 -3.57 -6.22
CA ASP A 33 14.28 -2.49 -6.43
C ASP A 33 13.58 -2.74 -7.79
N GLU A 34 12.27 -2.48 -7.90
CA GLU A 34 11.48 -2.85 -9.09
C GLU A 34 11.97 -2.13 -10.37
N PRO A 35 12.42 -2.85 -11.42
CA PRO A 35 12.83 -2.24 -12.67
C PRO A 35 11.60 -1.81 -13.50
N PRO A 36 11.64 -0.66 -14.19
CA PRO A 36 10.53 -0.21 -15.02
C PRO A 36 10.22 -1.18 -16.18
N PRO A 37 8.97 -1.25 -16.66
CA PRO A 37 7.89 -0.29 -16.40
C PRO A 37 7.18 -0.46 -15.06
N TRP A 38 6.85 0.67 -14.47
CA TRP A 38 5.92 0.80 -13.35
C TRP A 38 4.53 1.14 -13.92
N VAL A 39 3.46 0.51 -13.42
CA VAL A 39 2.13 0.57 -14.05
C VAL A 39 1.03 0.70 -13.01
N LEU A 40 0.07 1.59 -13.26
CA LEU A 40 -1.14 1.77 -12.45
C LEU A 40 -2.36 1.50 -13.31
N CYS A 41 -3.15 0.49 -12.94
CA CYS A 41 -4.42 0.15 -13.58
C CYS A 41 -5.58 0.77 -12.79
N ALA A 42 -6.56 1.36 -13.46
CA ALA A 42 -7.77 1.95 -12.87
C ALA A 42 -7.45 2.93 -11.71
N PRO A 43 -6.63 3.97 -11.95
CA PRO A 43 -6.36 5.00 -10.95
C PRO A 43 -7.66 5.65 -10.47
N TYR A 44 -7.71 6.07 -9.21
CA TYR A 44 -8.92 6.67 -8.63
C TYR A 44 -9.23 8.04 -9.26
N PRO A 45 -10.52 8.42 -9.46
CA PRO A 45 -11.70 7.54 -9.46
C PRO A 45 -11.63 6.50 -10.60
N PRO A 46 -12.00 5.22 -10.39
CA PRO A 46 -11.87 4.19 -11.43
C PRO A 46 -12.85 4.43 -12.59
N SER A 47 -12.37 4.37 -13.82
CA SER A 47 -13.16 4.73 -15.02
C SER A 47 -13.86 3.54 -15.73
N GLY A 48 -13.82 2.37 -15.10
CA GLY A 48 -14.40 1.12 -15.62
C GLY A 48 -13.54 0.35 -16.62
N ASN A 49 -14.13 -0.70 -17.18
CA ASN A 49 -13.50 -1.62 -18.14
C ASN A 49 -14.14 -1.49 -19.54
N TYR A 50 -13.49 -2.05 -20.56
CA TYR A 50 -14.00 -2.13 -21.93
C TYR A 50 -14.15 -3.57 -22.41
N SER A 51 -15.13 -3.81 -23.30
CA SER A 51 -15.31 -5.13 -23.91
C SER A 51 -14.15 -5.47 -24.85
N LYS A 52 -13.63 -6.70 -24.76
CA LYS A 52 -12.64 -7.23 -25.71
C LYS A 52 -13.19 -7.14 -27.14
N ASN A 53 -12.38 -6.60 -28.06
CA ASN A 53 -12.75 -6.27 -29.45
C ASN A 53 -13.88 -5.22 -29.59
N GLY A 54 -14.21 -4.47 -28.53
CA GLY A 54 -15.18 -3.38 -28.56
C GLY A 54 -14.62 -2.06 -29.06
N THR A 55 -15.49 -1.07 -29.28
CA THR A 55 -15.17 0.26 -29.85
C THR A 55 -14.01 0.95 -29.13
N TYR A 56 -14.00 0.94 -27.78
CA TYR A 56 -12.92 1.54 -27.00
C TYR A 56 -11.55 0.92 -27.29
N GLN A 57 -11.50 -0.40 -27.53
CA GLN A 57 -10.26 -1.07 -27.88
C GLN A 57 -9.79 -0.63 -29.27
N ALA A 58 -10.69 -0.55 -30.26
CA ALA A 58 -10.35 -0.07 -31.59
C ALA A 58 -9.86 1.40 -31.58
N ASN A 59 -10.46 2.25 -30.73
CA ASN A 59 -10.03 3.63 -30.52
C ASN A 59 -8.65 3.71 -29.84
N LEU A 60 -8.36 2.82 -28.88
CA LEU A 60 -7.06 2.72 -28.20
C LEU A 60 -5.98 2.17 -29.14
N ASP A 61 -6.31 1.18 -29.97
CA ASP A 61 -5.45 0.64 -31.01
C ASP A 61 -5.11 1.74 -32.05
N LEU A 62 -6.09 2.55 -32.47
CA LEU A 62 -5.87 3.70 -33.36
C LEU A 62 -5.01 4.79 -32.70
N LEU A 63 -5.26 5.14 -31.42
CA LEU A 63 -4.39 6.03 -30.63
C LEU A 63 -2.96 5.49 -30.59
N SER A 64 -2.79 4.17 -30.49
CA SER A 64 -1.46 3.54 -30.41
C SER A 64 -0.61 3.71 -31.68
N THR A 65 -1.24 3.90 -32.84
CA THR A 65 -0.53 4.13 -34.11
C THR A 65 -0.07 5.57 -34.31
N THR A 66 -0.71 6.53 -33.62
CA THR A 66 -0.50 7.97 -33.83
C THR A 66 0.30 8.62 -32.71
N LEU A 67 -0.05 8.34 -31.44
CA LEU A 67 0.54 9.00 -30.28
C LEU A 67 2.07 8.87 -30.19
N PRO A 68 2.72 7.70 -30.39
CA PRO A 68 4.18 7.58 -30.27
C PRO A 68 4.95 8.51 -31.21
N LYS A 69 4.45 8.67 -32.45
CA LYS A 69 5.07 9.49 -33.48
C LYS A 69 4.79 10.98 -33.28
N ASN A 70 3.61 11.32 -32.76
CA ASN A 70 3.29 12.69 -32.36
C ASN A 70 4.22 13.14 -31.21
N THR A 71 4.44 12.29 -30.20
CA THR A 71 5.37 12.58 -29.09
C THR A 71 6.82 12.68 -29.57
N SER A 72 7.29 11.79 -30.45
CA SER A 72 8.67 11.79 -30.94
C SER A 72 9.00 12.95 -31.89
N SER A 73 8.01 13.43 -32.63
CA SER A 73 8.13 14.58 -33.55
C SER A 73 7.98 15.93 -32.85
N SER A 74 7.46 15.94 -31.62
CA SER A 74 7.29 17.15 -30.81
C SER A 74 8.64 17.66 -30.29
N PRO A 75 9.00 18.95 -30.48
CA PRO A 75 10.23 19.52 -29.92
C PRO A 75 10.31 19.38 -28.39
N ALA A 76 9.15 19.45 -27.74
CA ALA A 76 8.96 19.31 -26.30
C ALA A 76 8.90 17.84 -25.83
N MET A 77 9.02 16.87 -26.74
CA MET A 77 8.92 15.42 -26.47
C MET A 77 7.61 15.03 -25.76
N TYR A 78 6.52 15.73 -26.12
CA TYR A 78 5.20 15.65 -25.50
C TYR A 78 4.11 15.70 -26.56
N ALA A 79 3.09 14.85 -26.41
CA ALA A 79 1.86 14.95 -27.18
C ALA A 79 0.65 14.42 -26.40
N THR A 80 -0.52 14.98 -26.71
CA THR A 80 -1.83 14.42 -26.39
C THR A 80 -2.47 13.81 -27.63
N GLY A 81 -3.51 13.01 -27.43
CA GLY A 81 -4.34 12.47 -28.50
C GLY A 81 -5.74 12.15 -27.99
N THR A 82 -6.73 12.26 -28.88
CA THR A 82 -8.14 12.00 -28.58
C THR A 82 -8.76 11.25 -29.74
N VAL A 83 -9.41 10.11 -29.49
CA VAL A 83 -9.92 9.21 -30.54
C VAL A 83 -11.31 8.70 -30.21
N GLY A 84 -12.24 8.80 -31.17
CA GLY A 84 -13.61 8.31 -31.06
C GLY A 84 -14.55 9.20 -30.23
N ASP A 85 -15.78 8.70 -30.05
CA ASP A 85 -16.91 9.43 -29.47
C ASP A 85 -17.46 8.76 -28.20
N VAL A 86 -18.15 9.55 -27.37
CA VAL A 86 -18.76 9.08 -26.10
C VAL A 86 -19.77 7.96 -26.39
N PRO A 87 -19.75 6.81 -25.68
CA PRO A 87 -19.05 6.53 -24.41
C PRO A 87 -17.68 5.83 -24.53
N ASP A 88 -17.18 5.63 -25.75
CA ASP A 88 -15.95 4.87 -26.03
C ASP A 88 -14.77 5.72 -26.55
N LYS A 89 -14.88 7.04 -26.37
CA LYS A 89 -13.82 8.03 -26.60
C LYS A 89 -12.59 7.74 -25.72
N VAL A 90 -11.41 7.73 -26.33
CA VAL A 90 -10.12 7.56 -25.65
C VAL A 90 -9.39 8.89 -25.64
N TYR A 91 -8.99 9.33 -24.46
CA TYR A 91 -8.06 10.42 -24.21
C TYR A 91 -6.69 9.84 -23.89
N GLY A 92 -5.62 10.42 -24.42
CA GLY A 92 -4.25 9.91 -24.29
C GLY A 92 -3.22 11.02 -24.12
N LEU A 93 -2.20 10.76 -23.30
CA LEU A 93 -1.08 11.65 -23.02
C LEU A 93 0.21 10.84 -23.01
N ALA A 94 1.23 11.32 -23.71
CA ALA A 94 2.57 10.74 -23.62
C ALA A 94 3.64 11.85 -23.53
N LEU A 95 4.56 11.67 -22.58
CA LEU A 95 5.69 12.55 -22.29
C LEU A 95 6.97 11.71 -22.22
N CYS A 96 7.99 12.04 -23.00
CA CYS A 96 9.30 11.43 -22.86
C CYS A 96 10.22 12.29 -21.98
N ARG A 97 11.21 11.64 -21.36
CA ARG A 97 12.17 12.29 -20.48
C ARG A 97 12.99 13.32 -21.25
N GLY A 98 13.31 14.47 -20.65
CA GLY A 98 13.90 15.60 -21.37
C GLY A 98 15.27 15.35 -22.02
N ASP A 99 16.01 14.32 -21.61
CA ASP A 99 17.26 13.83 -22.22
C ASP A 99 17.04 12.82 -23.38
N ALA A 100 15.82 12.37 -23.62
CA ALA A 100 15.52 11.38 -24.65
C ALA A 100 15.63 11.97 -26.08
N ASN A 101 16.15 11.16 -27.00
CA ASN A 101 16.07 11.43 -28.44
C ASN A 101 14.77 10.85 -29.04
N ALA A 102 14.32 11.42 -30.17
CA ALA A 102 13.07 11.03 -30.85
C ALA A 102 12.93 9.51 -31.06
N SER A 103 13.98 8.83 -31.52
CA SER A 103 13.95 7.38 -31.79
C SER A 103 13.83 6.52 -30.54
N ALA A 104 14.30 7.01 -29.38
CA ALA A 104 14.14 6.36 -28.09
C ALA A 104 12.74 6.65 -27.51
N CYS A 105 12.29 7.90 -27.63
CA CYS A 105 10.96 8.33 -27.23
C CYS A 105 9.85 7.54 -27.95
N GLU A 106 9.89 7.47 -29.28
CA GLU A 106 8.88 6.75 -30.09
C GLU A 106 8.78 5.28 -29.70
N ARG A 107 9.92 4.59 -29.57
CA ARG A 107 9.99 3.18 -29.15
C ARG A 107 9.51 2.98 -27.70
N CYS A 108 9.76 3.94 -26.82
CA CYS A 108 9.31 3.90 -25.44
C CYS A 108 7.78 4.05 -25.34
N VAL A 109 7.20 5.07 -26.01
CA VAL A 109 5.76 5.32 -25.99
C VAL A 109 4.99 4.20 -26.70
N ALA A 110 5.50 3.69 -27.82
CA ALA A 110 4.94 2.51 -28.50
C ALA A 110 5.06 1.22 -27.65
N ALA A 111 6.11 1.09 -26.82
CA ALA A 111 6.20 -0.01 -25.86
C ALA A 111 5.16 0.12 -24.75
N ALA A 112 4.99 1.31 -24.18
CA ALA A 112 3.98 1.57 -23.16
C ALA A 112 2.55 1.31 -23.64
N LEU A 113 2.19 1.76 -24.84
CA LEU A 113 0.87 1.51 -25.43
C LEU A 113 0.60 0.02 -25.68
N ARG A 114 1.61 -0.74 -26.11
CA ARG A 114 1.52 -2.20 -26.31
C ARG A 114 1.45 -2.99 -25.00
N ASP A 115 2.22 -2.57 -24.00
CA ASP A 115 2.37 -3.33 -22.75
C ASP A 115 1.34 -2.91 -21.68
N ALA A 116 0.67 -1.75 -21.82
CA ALA A 116 -0.44 -1.35 -20.97
C ALA A 116 -1.62 -2.35 -21.00
N PRO A 117 -2.23 -2.73 -22.15
CA PRO A 117 -3.29 -3.76 -22.17
C PRO A 117 -2.83 -5.16 -21.74
N ARG A 118 -1.51 -5.42 -21.67
CA ARG A 118 -0.95 -6.70 -21.18
C ARG A 118 -0.85 -6.74 -19.66
N ARG A 119 -0.62 -5.59 -19.01
CA ARG A 119 -0.56 -5.46 -17.53
C ARG A 119 -1.89 -5.03 -16.91
N CYS A 120 -2.69 -4.26 -17.64
CA CYS A 120 -4.03 -3.78 -17.27
C CYS A 120 -5.06 -4.26 -18.31
N PRO A 121 -5.35 -5.57 -18.38
CA PRO A 121 -6.24 -6.12 -19.39
C PRO A 121 -7.66 -5.54 -19.28
N LEU A 122 -8.16 -5.00 -20.39
CA LEU A 122 -9.50 -4.45 -20.54
C LEU A 122 -9.84 -3.23 -19.66
N VAL A 123 -8.86 -2.57 -19.05
CA VAL A 123 -9.09 -1.40 -18.17
C VAL A 123 -9.14 -0.10 -18.99
N LYS A 124 -10.15 0.76 -18.78
CA LYS A 124 -10.26 2.01 -19.56
C LYS A 124 -9.23 3.09 -19.16
N ASP A 125 -8.82 3.19 -17.90
CA ASP A 125 -7.84 4.19 -17.42
C ASP A 125 -6.56 3.54 -16.90
N VAL A 126 -5.42 3.90 -17.48
CA VAL A 126 -4.11 3.26 -17.21
C VAL A 126 -2.98 4.28 -17.31
N LEU A 127 -2.06 4.24 -16.34
CA LEU A 127 -0.77 4.94 -16.42
C LEU A 127 0.38 3.94 -16.53
N VAL A 128 1.40 4.29 -17.30
CA VAL A 128 2.66 3.54 -17.45
C VAL A 128 3.84 4.49 -17.37
N PHE A 129 4.84 4.13 -16.56
CA PHE A 129 6.09 4.87 -16.40
C PHE A 129 7.27 3.95 -16.73
N TYR A 130 7.98 4.24 -17.82
CA TYR A 130 9.31 3.72 -18.12
C TYR A 130 10.38 4.74 -17.69
N ASP A 131 11.63 4.30 -17.62
CA ASP A 131 12.78 5.17 -17.34
C ASP A 131 12.89 6.37 -18.29
N LEU A 132 12.46 6.22 -19.55
CA LEU A 132 12.58 7.23 -20.62
C LEU A 132 11.25 7.89 -21.05
N CYS A 133 10.08 7.42 -20.57
CA CYS A 133 8.79 8.00 -20.94
C CYS A 133 7.65 7.60 -20.01
N GLN A 134 6.61 8.42 -19.97
CA GLN A 134 5.34 8.14 -19.32
C GLN A 134 4.17 8.25 -20.29
N LEU A 135 3.13 7.46 -20.02
CA LEU A 135 1.89 7.35 -20.78
C LEU A 135 0.71 7.37 -19.80
N ARG A 136 -0.38 8.08 -20.15
CA ARG A 136 -1.73 7.82 -19.63
C ARG A 136 -2.70 7.65 -20.79
N TYR A 137 -3.69 6.77 -20.64
CA TYR A 137 -4.95 6.86 -21.40
C TYR A 137 -6.16 6.69 -20.47
N SER A 138 -7.31 7.23 -20.87
CA SER A 138 -8.58 7.16 -20.12
C SER A 138 -9.79 7.40 -21.04
N ASN A 139 -10.99 6.98 -20.63
CA ASN A 139 -12.25 7.43 -21.21
C ASN A 139 -12.76 8.77 -20.65
N ARG A 140 -12.07 9.34 -19.67
CA ARG A 140 -12.35 10.68 -19.13
C ARG A 140 -11.45 11.74 -19.76
N ASP A 141 -11.96 12.95 -19.87
CA ASP A 141 -11.22 14.12 -20.34
C ASP A 141 -10.28 14.66 -19.26
N PHE A 142 -9.29 13.85 -18.87
CA PHE A 142 -8.38 14.19 -17.77
C PHE A 142 -7.52 15.41 -18.06
N PHE A 143 -7.56 15.99 -19.26
CA PHE A 143 -6.93 17.28 -19.55
C PHE A 143 -7.56 18.45 -18.76
N LEU A 144 -8.78 18.25 -18.25
CA LEU A 144 -9.53 19.19 -17.43
C LEU A 144 -9.42 18.91 -15.92
N ASP A 145 -8.73 17.83 -15.51
CA ASP A 145 -8.55 17.46 -14.10
C ASP A 145 -7.41 18.27 -13.46
N ASP A 146 -7.75 19.28 -12.66
CA ASP A 146 -6.83 20.01 -11.75
C ASP A 146 -6.39 19.16 -10.53
N ASP A 147 -6.59 17.84 -10.55
CA ASP A 147 -6.16 16.94 -9.47
C ASP A 147 -4.69 16.55 -9.61
N TYR A 148 -3.82 17.40 -9.06
CA TYR A 148 -2.37 17.18 -9.00
C TYR A 148 -1.96 16.10 -7.96
N PHE A 149 -2.88 15.50 -7.22
CA PHE A 149 -2.57 14.72 -6.00
C PHE A 149 -2.92 13.23 -6.10
N VAL A 150 -4.05 12.88 -6.72
CA VAL A 150 -4.68 11.56 -6.54
C VAL A 150 -4.04 10.41 -7.33
N THR A 151 -3.25 10.68 -8.37
CA THR A 151 -2.58 9.60 -9.15
C THR A 151 -1.08 9.81 -9.33
N THR A 152 -0.29 9.10 -8.50
CA THR A 152 1.18 9.00 -8.63
C THR A 152 1.68 7.58 -8.38
N TYR A 153 2.81 7.19 -8.97
CA TYR A 153 3.60 6.01 -8.59
C TYR A 153 4.82 6.44 -7.77
N THR A 154 5.13 5.72 -6.69
CA THR A 154 6.21 6.05 -5.74
C THR A 154 7.33 5.02 -5.82
N LEU A 155 8.48 5.39 -6.39
CA LEU A 155 9.69 4.57 -6.44
C LEU A 155 10.49 4.77 -5.15
N GLN A 156 10.66 3.76 -4.30
CA GLN A 156 11.49 3.85 -3.09
C GLN A 156 12.68 2.89 -3.17
N ARG A 157 13.92 3.38 -3.11
CA ARG A 157 15.10 2.49 -2.99
C ARG A 157 15.12 1.79 -1.64
N SER A 158 15.51 0.52 -1.64
CA SER A 158 15.65 -0.31 -0.44
C SER A 158 16.86 0.08 0.41
N ARG A 159 17.90 0.67 -0.22
CA ARG A 159 19.15 1.09 0.43
C ARG A 159 18.97 2.40 1.22
N ARG A 160 19.72 2.53 2.31
CA ARG A 160 19.75 3.72 3.19
C ARG A 160 21.19 4.15 3.51
N VAL A 161 21.37 5.43 3.80
CA VAL A 161 22.63 5.98 4.36
C VAL A 161 22.77 5.63 5.86
N GLY A 162 23.94 5.89 6.45
CA GLY A 162 24.16 5.74 7.88
C GLY A 162 23.24 6.63 8.72
N ALA A 163 22.74 6.12 9.84
CA ALA A 163 21.76 6.82 10.69
C ALA A 163 22.25 8.18 11.22
N ALA A 164 23.57 8.35 11.39
CA ALA A 164 24.18 9.62 11.78
C ALA A 164 24.21 10.67 10.64
N ALA A 165 24.19 10.23 9.38
CA ALA A 165 24.23 11.09 8.21
C ALA A 165 22.83 11.37 7.61
N ALA A 166 21.83 10.56 7.96
CA ALA A 166 20.48 10.61 7.39
C ALA A 166 19.85 12.01 7.37
N ALA A 167 19.97 12.79 8.45
CA ALA A 167 19.41 14.14 8.51
C ALA A 167 20.09 15.13 7.53
N ALA A 168 21.43 15.09 7.43
CA ALA A 168 22.19 15.93 6.50
C ALA A 168 21.98 15.49 5.04
N PHE A 169 21.88 14.18 4.80
CA PHE A 169 21.55 13.62 3.49
C PHE A 169 20.13 14.01 3.05
N ASP A 170 19.12 13.87 3.91
CA ASP A 170 17.74 14.25 3.61
C ASP A 170 17.61 15.77 3.32
N ALA A 171 18.38 16.60 4.04
CA ALA A 171 18.48 18.03 3.76
C ALA A 171 19.13 18.31 2.38
N ALA A 172 20.20 17.61 2.03
CA ALA A 172 20.86 17.74 0.73
C ALA A 172 19.96 17.30 -0.43
N VAL A 173 19.25 16.16 -0.29
CA VAL A 173 18.22 15.72 -1.24
C VAL A 173 17.14 16.78 -1.40
N ALA A 174 16.59 17.31 -0.29
CA ALA A 174 15.55 18.32 -0.33
C ALA A 174 16.01 19.61 -1.06
N VAL A 175 17.22 20.10 -0.77
CA VAL A 175 17.81 21.27 -1.45
C VAL A 175 17.99 21.01 -2.95
N LEU A 176 18.62 19.88 -3.32
CA LEU A 176 18.92 19.56 -4.71
C LEU A 176 17.65 19.33 -5.54
N VAL A 177 16.71 18.51 -5.05
CA VAL A 177 15.46 18.21 -5.76
C VAL A 177 14.60 19.47 -5.90
N ASN A 178 14.54 20.31 -4.87
CA ASN A 178 13.75 21.55 -4.92
C ASN A 178 14.34 22.57 -5.91
N ALA A 179 15.66 22.76 -5.92
CA ALA A 179 16.33 23.64 -6.90
C ALA A 179 16.27 23.08 -8.34
N THR A 180 16.30 21.75 -8.49
CA THR A 180 16.08 21.08 -9.79
C THR A 180 14.63 21.31 -10.28
N ALA A 181 13.66 21.35 -9.37
CA ALA A 181 12.27 21.67 -9.67
C ALA A 181 12.04 23.15 -10.03
N ASP A 182 12.77 24.09 -9.42
CA ASP A 182 12.78 25.49 -9.84
C ASP A 182 13.31 25.64 -11.28
N TYR A 183 14.39 24.93 -11.63
CA TYR A 183 14.90 24.90 -13.01
C TYR A 183 13.87 24.29 -13.99
N ALA A 184 13.28 23.15 -13.64
CA ALA A 184 12.29 22.46 -14.47
C ALA A 184 11.03 23.32 -14.68
N ALA A 185 10.59 24.09 -13.68
CA ALA A 185 9.50 25.04 -13.83
C ALA A 185 9.87 26.23 -14.73
N ALA A 186 11.10 26.75 -14.63
CA ALA A 186 11.57 27.86 -15.45
C ALA A 186 11.75 27.52 -16.94
N ASP A 187 12.15 26.27 -17.27
CA ASP A 187 12.29 25.82 -18.66
C ASP A 187 10.94 25.84 -19.40
N SER A 188 10.81 26.75 -20.37
CA SER A 188 9.62 26.88 -21.23
C SER A 188 9.58 25.90 -22.40
N SER A 189 10.60 25.05 -22.60
CA SER A 189 10.72 24.18 -23.78
C SER A 189 10.31 22.73 -23.52
N ARG A 190 10.73 22.14 -22.39
CA ARG A 190 10.46 20.73 -22.00
C ARG A 190 9.97 20.58 -20.56
N ARG A 191 9.89 21.71 -19.82
CA ARG A 191 9.68 21.76 -18.37
C ARG A 191 10.62 20.80 -17.62
N TYR A 192 11.89 20.76 -17.99
CA TYR A 192 12.84 19.73 -17.59
C TYR A 192 14.08 20.29 -16.87
N GLY A 193 14.45 19.66 -15.76
CA GLY A 193 15.66 19.99 -14.99
C GLY A 193 16.40 18.74 -14.51
N THR A 194 17.72 18.81 -14.48
CA THR A 194 18.60 17.81 -13.84
C THR A 194 19.61 18.50 -12.95
N GLY A 195 19.89 17.90 -11.79
CA GLY A 195 20.79 18.43 -10.78
C GLY A 195 21.84 17.41 -10.33
N GLU A 196 22.99 17.91 -9.91
CA GLU A 196 24.03 17.17 -9.19
C GLU A 196 24.47 17.98 -7.95
N GLU A 197 24.64 17.31 -6.81
CA GLU A 197 25.29 17.87 -5.62
C GLU A 197 26.70 17.27 -5.46
N GLU A 198 27.68 18.11 -5.14
CA GLU A 198 29.10 17.76 -5.04
C GLU A 198 29.44 16.92 -3.79
N GLY A 199 28.94 15.69 -3.74
CA GLY A 199 29.33 14.67 -2.74
C GLY A 199 30.74 14.11 -2.95
N VAL A 200 31.22 13.34 -1.96
CA VAL A 200 32.57 12.75 -1.96
C VAL A 200 32.56 11.38 -2.64
N ASP A 201 33.43 11.18 -3.63
CA ASP A 201 33.51 9.91 -4.38
C ASP A 201 33.94 8.74 -3.46
N GLY A 202 33.01 7.80 -3.25
CA GLY A 202 33.22 6.61 -2.42
C GLY A 202 32.86 6.76 -0.93
N ASP A 203 32.36 7.93 -0.51
CA ASP A 203 31.79 8.13 0.83
C ASP A 203 30.38 7.52 0.89
N SER A 204 30.13 6.63 1.87
CA SER A 204 28.83 5.98 2.08
C SER A 204 27.83 6.83 2.85
N ASP A 205 28.32 7.84 3.57
CA ASP A 205 27.53 8.75 4.41
C ASP A 205 27.32 10.11 3.71
N ARG A 206 28.21 10.50 2.77
CA ARG A 206 28.03 11.68 1.88
C ARG A 206 28.25 11.36 0.38
N PRO A 207 27.48 10.41 -0.20
CA PRO A 207 27.56 10.11 -1.63
C PRO A 207 27.05 11.27 -2.49
N LYS A 208 27.55 11.39 -3.73
CA LYS A 208 26.99 12.32 -4.74
C LYS A 208 25.52 12.03 -5.00
N ILE A 209 24.72 13.08 -5.06
CA ILE A 209 23.28 12.99 -5.30
C ILE A 209 22.97 13.52 -6.69
N TYR A 210 22.24 12.73 -7.48
CA TYR A 210 21.71 13.10 -8.79
C TYR A 210 20.21 13.32 -8.66
N ALA A 211 19.69 14.40 -9.24
CA ALA A 211 18.25 14.71 -9.23
C ALA A 211 17.73 15.00 -10.64
N LEU A 212 16.44 14.75 -10.84
CA LEU A 212 15.68 15.06 -12.05
C LEU A 212 14.28 15.50 -11.65
N ALA A 213 13.79 16.56 -12.28
CA ALA A 213 12.40 17.01 -12.16
C ALA A 213 11.85 17.33 -13.56
N GLN A 214 10.61 16.97 -13.82
CA GLN A 214 9.96 17.27 -15.09
C GLN A 214 8.46 17.53 -14.92
N CYS A 215 7.90 18.45 -15.71
CA CYS A 215 6.46 18.59 -15.90
C CYS A 215 6.05 18.30 -17.35
N THR A 216 4.74 18.19 -17.57
CA THR A 216 4.14 18.26 -18.90
C THR A 216 4.28 19.69 -19.46
N PRO A 217 4.81 19.87 -20.69
CA PRO A 217 5.08 21.19 -21.29
C PRO A 217 3.87 22.12 -21.48
N ASP A 218 2.63 21.63 -21.42
CA ASP A 218 1.42 22.46 -21.51
C ASP A 218 1.15 23.30 -20.25
N LYS A 219 1.76 22.97 -19.11
CA LYS A 219 1.54 23.71 -17.86
C LYS A 219 2.38 24.99 -17.80
N THR A 220 1.85 26.02 -17.13
CA THR A 220 2.60 27.25 -16.83
C THR A 220 3.76 26.99 -15.85
N PRO A 221 4.73 27.90 -15.69
CA PRO A 221 5.79 27.74 -14.69
C PRO A 221 5.21 27.55 -13.27
N GLU A 222 4.17 28.28 -12.93
CA GLU A 222 3.53 28.30 -11.61
C GLU A 222 2.76 26.99 -11.35
N VAL A 223 2.02 26.49 -12.34
CA VAL A 223 1.31 25.20 -12.24
C VAL A 223 2.30 24.04 -12.17
N CYS A 224 3.34 24.04 -13.01
CA CYS A 224 4.41 23.05 -12.94
C CYS A 224 5.10 23.06 -11.57
N ARG A 225 5.46 24.24 -11.04
CA ARG A 225 6.10 24.36 -9.74
C ARG A 225 5.17 23.96 -8.59
N THR A 226 3.87 24.23 -8.69
CA THR A 226 2.87 23.80 -7.70
C THR A 226 2.75 22.28 -7.67
N CYS A 227 2.64 21.63 -8.84
CA CYS A 227 2.66 20.17 -8.96
C CYS A 227 3.94 19.57 -8.36
N LEU A 228 5.11 20.07 -8.75
CA LEU A 228 6.40 19.58 -8.23
C LEU A 228 6.51 19.76 -6.71
N SER A 229 6.10 20.91 -6.17
CA SER A 229 6.11 21.16 -4.71
C SER A 229 5.21 20.18 -3.95
N THR A 230 4.04 19.83 -4.50
CA THR A 230 3.11 18.83 -3.95
C THR A 230 3.74 17.44 -3.81
N VAL A 231 4.43 16.94 -4.84
CA VAL A 231 5.08 15.62 -4.78
C VAL A 231 6.39 15.65 -3.97
N ILE A 232 7.18 16.72 -4.07
CA ILE A 232 8.41 16.92 -3.29
C ILE A 232 8.11 17.04 -1.79
N GLY A 233 6.93 17.54 -1.40
CA GLY A 233 6.46 17.56 -0.02
C GLY A 233 6.38 16.19 0.68
N GLN A 234 6.43 15.08 -0.07
CA GLN A 234 6.49 13.73 0.51
C GLN A 234 7.91 13.28 0.91
N LEU A 235 8.98 14.03 0.55
CA LEU A 235 10.38 13.69 0.88
C LEU A 235 10.59 13.28 2.36
N PRO A 236 10.16 14.06 3.37
CA PRO A 236 10.40 13.72 4.77
C PRO A 236 9.67 12.45 5.26
N LYS A 237 8.58 12.06 4.58
CA LYS A 237 7.69 10.96 5.00
C LYS A 237 8.03 9.63 4.32
N GLU A 238 8.26 9.67 3.01
CA GLU A 238 8.41 8.46 2.18
C GLU A 238 9.89 8.10 1.91
N PHE A 239 10.77 9.11 1.95
CA PHE A 239 12.12 9.02 1.40
C PHE A 239 13.25 9.14 2.44
N SER A 240 12.94 9.44 3.69
CA SER A 240 13.95 9.71 4.73
C SER A 240 15.00 8.60 4.88
N GLY A 241 16.27 9.02 4.76
CA GLY A 241 17.48 8.21 4.79
C GLY A 241 17.69 7.29 3.59
N ARG A 242 16.84 7.31 2.55
CA ARG A 242 16.96 6.40 1.38
C ARG A 242 17.93 6.94 0.34
N THR A 243 18.81 6.10 -0.20
CA THR A 243 19.81 6.51 -1.23
C THR A 243 19.22 6.73 -2.63
N GLY A 244 17.92 6.98 -2.74
CA GLY A 244 17.23 7.22 -4.01
C GLY A 244 15.73 6.95 -3.93
N GLY A 245 15.00 7.55 -4.86
CA GLY A 245 13.57 7.39 -5.01
C GLY A 245 12.96 8.49 -5.87
N GLY A 246 11.64 8.47 -6.02
CA GLY A 246 10.92 9.49 -6.78
C GLY A 246 9.41 9.29 -6.74
N MET A 247 8.68 10.29 -7.21
CA MET A 247 7.24 10.21 -7.44
C MET A 247 6.93 10.61 -8.88
N PHE A 248 6.08 9.82 -9.53
CA PHE A 248 5.74 9.98 -10.94
C PHE A 248 4.23 10.17 -11.09
N GLY A 249 3.79 11.39 -11.41
CA GLY A 249 2.40 11.73 -11.70
C GLY A 249 2.16 12.02 -13.18
N VAL A 250 0.90 12.26 -13.54
CA VAL A 250 0.51 12.61 -14.93
C VAL A 250 1.15 13.93 -15.35
N TRP A 251 1.11 14.94 -14.48
CA TRP A 251 1.49 16.32 -14.79
C TRP A 251 2.93 16.68 -14.45
N CYS A 252 3.50 16.02 -13.45
CA CYS A 252 4.88 16.20 -13.04
C CYS A 252 5.46 14.94 -12.39
N ASN A 253 6.79 14.83 -12.40
CA ASN A 253 7.54 13.80 -11.72
C ASN A 253 8.84 14.37 -11.15
N PHE A 254 9.37 13.72 -10.11
CA PHE A 254 10.75 13.92 -9.66
C PHE A 254 11.39 12.58 -9.32
N ARG A 255 12.72 12.51 -9.43
CA ARG A 255 13.55 11.38 -9.00
C ARG A 255 14.90 11.87 -8.50
N TYR A 256 15.44 11.20 -7.50
CA TYR A 256 16.83 11.31 -7.09
C TYR A 256 17.46 9.92 -6.91
N GLU A 257 18.77 9.81 -7.10
CA GLU A 257 19.56 8.58 -6.94
C GLU A 257 20.99 8.95 -6.54
N VAL A 258 21.72 8.04 -5.87
CA VAL A 258 23.18 8.18 -5.63
C VAL A 258 24.05 7.67 -6.80
N PHE A 259 23.50 7.67 -8.02
CA PHE A 259 24.20 7.30 -9.25
C PHE A 259 23.58 8.04 -10.45
N PRO A 260 24.34 8.33 -11.53
CA PRO A 260 23.80 9.02 -12.70
C PRO A 260 22.82 8.13 -13.46
N PHE A 261 21.61 8.64 -13.71
CA PHE A 261 20.53 7.94 -14.42
C PHE A 261 19.99 8.70 -15.64
N PHE A 262 20.46 9.93 -15.88
CA PHE A 262 20.15 10.76 -17.05
C PHE A 262 21.36 10.97 -17.95
N SER A 263 21.11 11.26 -19.22
CA SER A 263 22.12 11.46 -20.25
C SER A 263 22.58 12.92 -20.32
N GLY A 264 23.87 13.13 -20.63
CA GLY A 264 24.46 14.47 -20.74
C GLY A 264 25.13 14.95 -19.45
N ARG A 265 25.21 16.27 -19.27
CA ARG A 265 25.66 16.90 -18.02
C ARG A 265 24.44 17.34 -17.19
N PRO A 266 24.55 17.40 -15.85
CA PRO A 266 23.56 18.09 -15.02
C PRO A 266 23.35 19.53 -15.49
N LEU A 267 22.10 20.00 -15.51
CA LEU A 267 21.74 21.37 -15.86
C LEU A 267 21.97 22.34 -14.68
N LEU A 268 21.91 21.82 -13.46
CA LEU A 268 22.26 22.47 -12.20
C LEU A 268 23.40 21.70 -11.52
N GLN A 269 24.38 22.41 -10.97
CA GLN A 269 25.38 21.85 -10.05
C GLN A 269 25.36 22.66 -8.75
N LEU A 270 25.25 21.97 -7.61
CA LEU A 270 25.26 22.57 -6.29
C LEU A 270 26.52 22.15 -5.51
N PRO A 271 27.13 23.07 -4.74
CA PRO A 271 28.24 22.72 -3.86
C PRO A 271 27.78 21.79 -2.74
N ALA A 272 28.73 21.01 -2.20
CA ALA A 272 28.50 20.07 -1.12
C ALA A 272 27.74 20.71 0.06
N PHE A 273 26.66 20.10 0.53
CA PHE A 273 25.90 20.60 1.68
C PHE A 273 26.74 20.43 2.96
N VAL A 274 27.32 21.54 3.43
CA VAL A 274 28.04 21.62 4.70
C VAL A 274 27.11 22.24 5.74
N GLU A 275 26.69 21.43 6.72
CA GLU A 275 25.93 21.90 7.88
C GLU A 275 26.74 22.97 8.63
N THR A 276 26.24 24.20 8.68
CA THR A 276 26.97 25.35 9.21
C THR A 276 27.11 25.28 10.74
N PRO A 277 28.33 25.21 11.30
CA PRO A 277 28.50 25.27 12.75
C PRO A 277 28.10 26.65 13.30
N PRO A 278 27.68 26.75 14.57
CA PRO A 278 27.44 28.05 15.21
C PRO A 278 28.73 28.88 15.26
N PRO A 279 28.65 30.22 15.10
CA PRO A 279 29.82 31.05 14.85
C PRO A 279 30.70 31.21 16.11
N PRO A 280 32.01 30.88 16.05
CA PRO A 280 32.96 31.30 17.07
C PRO A 280 33.25 32.81 16.95
N PRO A 281 33.55 33.51 18.06
CA PRO A 281 33.76 34.95 18.05
C PRO A 281 35.05 35.35 17.33
N SER A 282 34.94 36.38 16.49
CA SER A 282 36.07 37.14 15.91
C SER A 282 36.26 38.46 16.69
N PRO A 283 37.35 39.24 16.49
CA PRO A 283 38.55 38.98 15.67
C PRO A 283 39.88 39.21 16.42
N SER A 284 41.01 38.89 15.78
CA SER A 284 42.26 39.64 15.95
C SER A 284 43.11 39.62 14.67
N ALA A 285 43.71 40.77 14.34
CA ALA A 285 44.72 40.89 13.28
C ALA A 285 46.12 40.56 13.84
N THR A 286 47.24 40.41 13.12
CA THR A 286 47.67 40.82 11.75
C THR A 286 48.83 39.84 11.35
N SER A 287 49.67 39.92 10.30
CA SER A 287 49.95 40.86 9.18
C SER A 287 50.88 40.20 8.15
N GLY A 288 50.75 40.57 6.87
CA GLY A 288 51.90 40.69 5.96
C GLY A 288 52.24 39.49 5.05
N GLU A 289 52.59 39.81 3.80
CA GLU A 289 52.98 38.93 2.71
C GLU A 289 54.23 38.05 2.98
N LYS A 290 54.36 36.91 2.27
CA LYS A 290 55.37 36.79 1.18
C LYS A 290 55.29 35.48 0.38
N THR A 291 55.51 35.62 -0.93
CA THR A 291 55.56 34.51 -1.90
C THR A 291 56.94 33.84 -1.94
N LYS A 292 56.99 32.50 -1.98
CA LYS A 292 58.03 31.71 -2.69
C LYS A 292 57.72 30.22 -2.75
N ASN A 293 57.84 29.65 -3.96
CA ASN A 293 57.76 28.20 -4.18
C ASN A 293 59.13 27.54 -3.97
N ARG A 294 59.17 26.29 -3.50
CA ARG A 294 59.99 25.24 -4.15
C ARG A 294 59.59 23.81 -3.78
N ILE A 295 59.83 22.92 -4.75
CA ILE A 295 59.59 21.47 -4.74
C ILE A 295 60.69 20.78 -3.93
N GLY A 296 60.39 19.70 -3.19
CA GLY A 296 61.44 18.95 -2.47
C GLY A 296 61.10 17.63 -1.75
N THR A 297 59.84 17.31 -1.45
CA THR A 297 59.54 16.27 -0.42
C THR A 297 58.50 15.22 -0.85
N VAL A 298 58.89 14.28 -1.72
CA VAL A 298 57.99 13.17 -2.17
C VAL A 298 58.57 11.77 -1.94
N LEU A 299 59.89 11.58 -2.06
CA LEU A 299 60.51 10.24 -2.07
C LEU A 299 60.62 9.52 -0.71
N ALA A 300 60.42 10.22 0.42
CA ALA A 300 60.58 9.63 1.76
C ALA A 300 59.34 8.86 2.26
N ILE A 301 58.14 9.13 1.71
CA ILE A 301 56.86 8.66 2.27
C ILE A 301 56.34 7.40 1.53
N VAL A 302 56.68 7.25 0.25
CA VAL A 302 56.11 6.21 -0.62
C VAL A 302 56.56 4.79 -0.25
N MET A 303 57.84 4.60 0.12
CA MET A 303 58.40 3.27 0.39
C MET A 303 57.82 2.61 1.65
N PRO A 304 57.66 3.29 2.81
CA PRO A 304 56.96 2.71 3.97
C PRO A 304 55.50 2.34 3.69
N ALA A 305 54.78 3.19 2.93
CA ALA A 305 53.37 2.99 2.63
C ALA A 305 53.11 1.68 1.85
N ILE A 306 53.93 1.40 0.82
CA ILE A 306 53.81 0.18 0.01
C ILE A 306 54.04 -1.08 0.86
N ALA A 307 55.00 -1.06 1.80
CA ALA A 307 55.25 -2.18 2.71
C ALA A 307 54.06 -2.43 3.67
N ALA A 308 53.46 -1.36 4.21
CA ALA A 308 52.28 -1.46 5.07
C ALA A 308 51.05 -2.00 4.32
N ILE A 309 50.83 -1.57 3.07
CA ILE A 309 49.74 -2.06 2.21
C ILE A 309 49.91 -3.56 1.91
N LEU A 310 51.13 -4.01 1.59
CA LEU A 310 51.41 -5.43 1.34
C LEU A 310 51.14 -6.29 2.60
N LEU A 311 51.53 -5.82 3.78
CA LEU A 311 51.22 -6.50 5.05
C LEU A 311 49.71 -6.56 5.32
N MET A 312 48.97 -5.47 5.07
CA MET A 312 47.51 -5.43 5.19
C MET A 312 46.80 -6.41 4.24
N VAL A 313 47.26 -6.52 2.99
CA VAL A 313 46.70 -7.47 2.01
C VAL A 313 46.97 -8.92 2.44
N VAL A 314 48.18 -9.24 2.90
CA VAL A 314 48.52 -10.58 3.42
C VAL A 314 47.70 -10.90 4.69
N ALA A 315 47.52 -9.94 5.59
CA ALA A 315 46.68 -10.11 6.78
C ALA A 315 45.21 -10.37 6.40
N CYS A 316 44.64 -9.56 5.50
CA CYS A 316 43.27 -9.76 5.00
C CYS A 316 43.09 -11.12 4.32
N PHE A 317 44.05 -11.55 3.48
CA PHE A 317 44.00 -12.86 2.83
C PHE A 317 44.07 -14.04 3.83
N CYS A 318 44.90 -13.92 4.86
CA CYS A 318 44.96 -14.89 5.96
C CYS A 318 43.66 -14.91 6.79
N CYS A 319 43.06 -13.75 7.07
CA CYS A 319 41.77 -13.65 7.74
C CYS A 319 40.63 -14.25 6.89
N TRP A 320 40.54 -13.92 5.59
CA TRP A 320 39.59 -14.53 4.66
C TRP A 320 39.77 -16.05 4.56
N LYS A 321 41.00 -16.57 4.52
CA LYS A 321 41.22 -18.04 4.56
C LYS A 321 40.83 -18.69 5.88
N ARG A 322 40.89 -17.98 7.02
CA ARG A 322 40.37 -18.46 8.31
C ARG A 322 38.84 -18.42 8.37
N ILE A 323 38.21 -17.36 7.85
CA ILE A 323 36.76 -17.19 7.79
C ILE A 323 36.12 -18.22 6.85
N LYS A 324 36.66 -18.40 5.64
CA LYS A 324 36.15 -19.36 4.64
C LYS A 324 36.32 -20.84 5.04
N LYS A 325 36.99 -21.13 6.16
CA LYS A 325 37.12 -22.50 6.72
C LYS A 325 36.20 -22.75 7.93
N ARG A 326 35.16 -21.93 8.14
CA ARG A 326 34.22 -22.02 9.29
C ARG A 326 32.73 -21.88 8.92
N ARG A 327 32.34 -22.17 7.68
CA ARG A 327 30.93 -22.39 7.30
C ARG A 327 30.78 -23.62 6.40
N PRO A 328 30.21 -24.72 6.90
CA PRO A 328 29.30 -25.54 6.09
C PRO A 328 28.12 -24.67 5.62
N GLU A 329 27.44 -25.10 4.56
CA GLU A 329 26.13 -24.53 4.22
C GLU A 329 25.05 -25.22 5.06
N GLU A 330 24.34 -24.43 5.86
CA GLU A 330 23.16 -24.87 6.60
C GLU A 330 22.09 -23.78 6.44
N GLN A 331 20.88 -24.18 6.06
CA GLN A 331 19.88 -23.27 5.51
C GLN A 331 19.27 -22.38 6.60
N THR A 332 19.45 -21.06 6.50
CA THR A 332 18.94 -20.09 7.48
C THR A 332 17.44 -19.79 7.26
N PHE A 333 16.61 -20.82 7.39
CA PHE A 333 15.18 -20.67 7.66
C PHE A 333 14.97 -20.30 9.15
N LEU A 334 13.76 -19.83 9.48
CA LEU A 334 13.31 -19.43 10.83
C LEU A 334 14.13 -18.30 11.51
N SER A 335 13.58 -17.09 11.46
CA SER A 335 13.91 -15.98 12.39
C SER A 335 12.68 -15.56 13.22
N TYR A 336 11.98 -16.56 13.76
CA TYR A 336 11.06 -16.44 14.89
C TYR A 336 11.12 -17.76 15.65
N SER A 337 10.91 -17.76 16.97
CA SER A 337 11.05 -18.96 17.81
C SER A 337 9.82 -19.87 17.70
N VAL A 338 9.72 -20.55 16.57
CA VAL A 338 8.87 -21.73 16.38
C VAL A 338 9.37 -22.81 17.34
N SER A 339 8.52 -23.35 18.20
CA SER A 339 8.93 -24.40 19.15
C SER A 339 9.16 -25.75 18.43
N SER A 340 9.78 -26.72 19.11
CA SER A 340 9.86 -28.08 18.57
C SER A 340 8.48 -28.71 18.34
N ASP A 341 7.49 -28.30 19.14
CA ASP A 341 6.11 -28.78 19.09
C ASP A 341 5.35 -28.13 17.92
N ASP A 342 5.62 -26.85 17.66
CA ASP A 342 5.06 -26.13 16.50
C ASP A 342 5.50 -26.77 15.17
N ILE A 343 6.75 -27.24 15.08
CA ILE A 343 7.25 -27.96 13.89
C ILE A 343 6.51 -29.30 13.73
N GLN A 344 6.41 -30.10 14.80
CA GLN A 344 5.68 -31.39 14.75
C GLN A 344 4.18 -31.21 14.45
N SER A 345 3.57 -30.10 14.89
CA SER A 345 2.20 -29.75 14.52
C SER A 345 2.05 -29.37 13.05
N ILE A 346 3.07 -28.79 12.41
CA ILE A 346 3.04 -28.48 10.98
C ILE A 346 3.33 -29.74 10.15
N ASP A 347 4.29 -30.57 10.56
CA ASP A 347 4.63 -31.83 9.87
C ASP A 347 3.44 -32.80 9.84
N SER A 348 2.63 -32.84 10.91
CA SER A 348 1.40 -33.66 10.95
C SER A 348 0.22 -33.11 10.14
N LEU A 349 0.34 -31.89 9.58
CA LEU A 349 -0.63 -31.28 8.67
C LEU A 349 -0.20 -31.39 7.18
N ILE A 350 0.92 -32.03 6.87
CA ILE A 350 1.38 -32.17 5.48
C ILE A 350 0.51 -33.22 4.75
N LEU A 351 -0.09 -32.80 3.63
CA LEU A 351 -0.81 -33.65 2.69
C LEU A 351 -0.03 -33.75 1.37
N ASP A 352 0.02 -34.96 0.80
CA ASP A 352 0.71 -35.21 -0.46
C ASP A 352 -0.09 -34.66 -1.67
N LEU A 353 0.62 -34.17 -2.69
CA LEU A 353 -0.01 -33.61 -3.89
C LEU A 353 -0.84 -34.64 -4.69
N PRO A 354 -0.43 -35.92 -4.82
CA PRO A 354 -1.27 -36.96 -5.42
C PRO A 354 -2.65 -37.11 -4.77
N THR A 355 -2.74 -37.18 -3.44
CA THR A 355 -4.01 -37.25 -2.70
C THR A 355 -4.88 -36.02 -2.98
N ILE A 356 -4.29 -34.82 -2.98
CA ILE A 356 -5.04 -33.59 -3.29
C ILE A 356 -5.53 -33.57 -4.74
N ARG A 357 -4.71 -34.03 -5.71
CA ARG A 357 -5.13 -34.17 -7.12
C ARG A 357 -6.29 -35.15 -7.27
N VAL A 358 -6.22 -36.32 -6.65
CA VAL A 358 -7.32 -37.30 -6.67
C VAL A 358 -8.59 -36.72 -6.04
N ALA A 359 -8.45 -36.04 -4.90
CA ALA A 359 -9.57 -35.42 -4.21
C ALA A 359 -10.26 -34.30 -5.02
N THR A 360 -9.52 -33.60 -5.90
CA THR A 360 -9.99 -32.44 -6.68
C THR A 360 -10.17 -32.68 -8.18
N ASP A 361 -10.04 -33.93 -8.64
CA ASP A 361 -10.09 -34.29 -10.07
C ASP A 361 -9.02 -33.52 -10.90
N ASP A 362 -7.77 -33.55 -10.42
CA ASP A 362 -6.61 -32.73 -10.86
C ASP A 362 -6.91 -31.23 -11.00
N PHE A 363 -7.63 -30.68 -10.02
CA PHE A 363 -8.08 -29.28 -9.99
C PHE A 363 -9.03 -28.90 -11.14
N ALA A 364 -9.92 -29.81 -11.54
CA ALA A 364 -10.90 -29.56 -12.60
C ALA A 364 -11.75 -28.30 -12.34
N ASP A 365 -12.02 -27.52 -13.40
CA ASP A 365 -12.86 -26.30 -13.33
C ASP A 365 -14.27 -26.59 -12.78
N THR A 366 -14.80 -27.79 -13.01
CA THR A 366 -16.09 -28.26 -12.48
C THR A 366 -16.12 -28.41 -10.95
N LYS A 367 -14.94 -28.42 -10.30
CA LYS A 367 -14.77 -28.44 -8.84
C LYS A 367 -14.49 -27.05 -8.28
N MET A 368 -14.24 -26.02 -9.09
CA MET A 368 -13.94 -24.68 -8.61
C MET A 368 -15.17 -24.04 -7.94
N ILE A 369 -15.03 -23.69 -6.66
CA ILE A 369 -16.08 -23.06 -5.84
C ILE A 369 -15.80 -21.59 -5.52
N GLY A 370 -14.62 -21.07 -5.87
CA GLY A 370 -14.29 -19.66 -5.72
C GLY A 370 -12.98 -19.28 -6.41
N GLN A 371 -12.89 -18.03 -6.87
CA GLN A 371 -11.70 -17.45 -7.48
C GLN A 371 -11.51 -16.03 -6.91
N GLY A 372 -10.30 -15.68 -6.50
CA GLY A 372 -10.01 -14.37 -5.92
C GLY A 372 -8.53 -13.99 -6.02
N GLY A 373 -8.18 -12.81 -5.50
CA GLY A 373 -6.82 -12.25 -5.62
C GLY A 373 -5.70 -13.11 -5.01
N PHE A 374 -6.05 -14.06 -4.13
CA PHE A 374 -5.11 -14.94 -3.44
C PHE A 374 -4.97 -16.33 -4.11
N GLY A 375 -5.88 -16.73 -5.00
CA GLY A 375 -5.85 -18.05 -5.61
C GLY A 375 -7.20 -18.57 -6.11
N MET A 376 -7.24 -19.87 -6.39
CA MET A 376 -8.43 -20.62 -6.80
C MET A 376 -8.80 -21.61 -5.70
N VAL A 377 -10.09 -21.77 -5.42
CA VAL A 377 -10.61 -22.65 -4.37
C VAL A 377 -11.45 -23.75 -5.02
N TYR A 378 -11.10 -25.02 -4.76
CA TYR A 378 -11.78 -26.19 -5.30
C TYR A 378 -12.46 -27.01 -4.20
N LYS A 379 -13.64 -27.55 -4.46
CA LYS A 379 -14.25 -28.58 -3.60
C LYS A 379 -13.60 -29.93 -3.90
N GLY A 380 -13.03 -30.56 -2.89
CA GLY A 380 -12.52 -31.93 -2.97
C GLY A 380 -13.20 -32.88 -2.00
N VAL A 381 -12.91 -34.17 -2.15
CA VAL A 381 -13.29 -35.23 -1.19
C VAL A 381 -12.07 -36.12 -0.94
N LEU A 382 -11.64 -36.23 0.32
CA LEU A 382 -10.50 -37.07 0.71
C LEU A 382 -10.85 -38.57 0.66
N PRO A 383 -9.86 -39.49 0.66
CA PRO A 383 -10.09 -40.93 0.60
C PRO A 383 -10.91 -41.53 1.76
N ASP A 384 -11.04 -40.81 2.87
CA ASP A 384 -11.88 -41.14 4.04
C ASP A 384 -13.34 -40.66 3.90
N GLY A 385 -13.66 -39.91 2.83
CA GLY A 385 -14.95 -39.28 2.59
C GLY A 385 -15.10 -37.85 3.12
N GLN A 386 -14.05 -37.24 3.70
CA GLN A 386 -14.11 -35.86 4.20
C GLN A 386 -14.19 -34.86 3.04
N GLU A 387 -15.27 -34.06 2.98
CA GLU A 387 -15.37 -32.93 2.05
C GLU A 387 -14.44 -31.78 2.48
N ILE A 388 -13.68 -31.25 1.52
CA ILE A 388 -12.63 -30.24 1.74
C ILE A 388 -12.72 -29.07 0.77
N ALA A 389 -12.22 -27.91 1.20
CA ALA A 389 -12.00 -26.73 0.37
C ALA A 389 -10.49 -26.52 0.15
N VAL A 390 -10.03 -26.62 -1.10
CA VAL A 390 -8.63 -26.61 -1.50
C VAL A 390 -8.26 -25.27 -2.12
N LYS A 391 -7.63 -24.38 -1.34
CA LYS A 391 -7.15 -23.05 -1.74
C LYS A 391 -5.75 -23.19 -2.35
N ARG A 392 -5.66 -23.21 -3.68
CA ARG A 392 -4.40 -23.26 -4.46
C ARG A 392 -3.93 -21.82 -4.75
N LEU A 393 -2.82 -21.43 -4.13
CA LEU A 393 -2.30 -20.06 -4.18
C LEU A 393 -1.53 -19.77 -5.48
N CYS A 394 -1.70 -18.57 -6.04
CA CYS A 394 -1.08 -18.20 -7.31
C CYS A 394 0.46 -18.15 -7.24
N GLN A 395 1.12 -18.98 -8.06
CA GLN A 395 2.58 -19.17 -8.08
C GLN A 395 3.39 -17.87 -8.33
N SER A 396 2.80 -16.88 -9.00
CA SER A 396 3.46 -15.66 -9.47
C SER A 396 3.53 -14.50 -8.46
N SER A 397 2.86 -14.60 -7.30
CA SER A 397 2.78 -13.47 -6.36
C SER A 397 3.83 -13.54 -5.25
N ARG A 398 4.60 -12.45 -5.08
CA ARG A 398 5.42 -12.24 -3.86
C ARG A 398 4.57 -12.06 -2.60
N GLN A 399 3.34 -11.61 -2.77
CA GLN A 399 2.34 -11.43 -1.73
C GLN A 399 1.94 -12.77 -1.08
N GLY A 400 1.61 -13.79 -1.90
CA GLY A 400 1.16 -15.10 -1.43
C GLY A 400 2.16 -15.87 -0.57
N ILE A 401 3.48 -15.59 -0.65
CA ILE A 401 4.48 -16.22 0.25
C ILE A 401 4.38 -15.64 1.67
N GLY A 402 4.11 -14.34 1.81
CA GLY A 402 3.90 -13.70 3.11
C GLY A 402 2.56 -14.05 3.75
N GLU A 403 1.54 -14.25 2.91
CA GLU A 403 0.19 -14.67 3.33
C GLU A 403 0.17 -16.15 3.71
N LEU A 404 0.75 -17.04 2.89
CA LEU A 404 0.99 -18.45 3.24
C LEU A 404 1.74 -18.57 4.57
N LYS A 405 2.77 -17.75 4.81
CA LYS A 405 3.49 -17.74 6.08
C LYS A 405 2.62 -17.25 7.25
N SER A 406 1.71 -16.31 7.02
CA SER A 406 0.76 -15.85 8.05
C SER A 406 -0.24 -16.95 8.37
N GLU A 407 -0.92 -17.52 7.36
CA GLU A 407 -1.91 -18.58 7.55
C GLU A 407 -1.29 -19.86 8.17
N LEU A 408 -0.09 -20.26 7.73
CA LEU A 408 0.60 -21.44 8.27
C LEU A 408 0.97 -21.29 9.76
N ILE A 409 1.52 -20.14 10.16
CA ILE A 409 1.93 -19.88 11.55
C ILE A 409 0.72 -19.68 12.47
N LEU A 410 -0.34 -19.03 11.96
CA LEU A 410 -1.57 -18.78 12.72
C LEU A 410 -2.37 -20.06 12.93
N VAL A 411 -2.68 -20.79 11.85
CA VAL A 411 -3.75 -21.80 11.91
C VAL A 411 -3.30 -23.12 12.56
N ALA A 412 -1.98 -23.37 12.67
CA ALA A 412 -1.45 -24.41 13.55
C ALA A 412 -1.79 -24.20 15.05
N LYS A 413 -2.24 -22.99 15.45
CA LYS A 413 -2.57 -22.63 16.85
C LYS A 413 -4.01 -22.15 17.08
N LEU A 414 -4.85 -22.15 16.05
CA LEU A 414 -6.22 -21.65 16.11
C LEU A 414 -7.23 -22.80 16.03
N TYR A 415 -7.91 -23.07 17.15
CA TYR A 415 -8.98 -24.06 17.22
C TYR A 415 -10.19 -23.49 17.97
N HIS A 416 -11.17 -23.00 17.22
CA HIS A 416 -12.43 -22.49 17.77
C HIS A 416 -13.58 -22.67 16.77
N LYS A 417 -14.77 -23.04 17.27
CA LYS A 417 -15.97 -23.37 16.46
C LYS A 417 -16.47 -22.27 15.52
N ASN A 418 -16.04 -21.02 15.72
CA ASN A 418 -16.39 -19.88 14.87
C ASN A 418 -15.19 -19.34 14.04
N LEU A 419 -14.13 -20.14 13.87
CA LEU A 419 -13.07 -19.94 12.86
C LEU A 419 -13.06 -21.16 11.91
N VAL A 420 -12.67 -20.98 10.65
CA VAL A 420 -12.56 -22.09 9.68
C VAL A 420 -11.31 -22.92 9.98
N ARG A 421 -11.49 -24.23 10.15
CA ARG A 421 -10.41 -25.17 10.44
C ARG A 421 -9.64 -25.55 9.18
N LEU A 422 -8.31 -25.36 9.20
CA LEU A 422 -7.39 -25.99 8.26
C LEU A 422 -7.26 -27.49 8.58
N ILE A 423 -7.30 -28.33 7.55
CA ILE A 423 -7.13 -29.78 7.59
C ILE A 423 -5.69 -30.15 7.24
N GLY A 424 -5.06 -29.44 6.31
CA GLY A 424 -3.68 -29.69 5.92
C GLY A 424 -3.11 -28.71 4.90
N VAL A 425 -1.86 -28.94 4.51
CA VAL A 425 -1.04 -28.08 3.67
C VAL A 425 -0.22 -28.93 2.70
N CYS A 426 -0.07 -28.47 1.47
CA CYS A 426 0.86 -29.07 0.50
C CYS A 426 1.80 -28.00 -0.08
N LEU A 427 3.10 -28.30 -0.03
CA LEU A 427 4.21 -27.47 -0.53
C LEU A 427 5.07 -28.19 -1.59
N GLU A 428 4.60 -29.34 -2.08
CA GLU A 428 5.31 -30.17 -3.05
C GLU A 428 5.36 -29.52 -4.44
N GLN A 429 6.37 -29.86 -5.26
CA GLN A 429 6.45 -29.49 -6.69
C GLN A 429 6.31 -27.97 -6.97
N GLN A 430 6.64 -27.11 -5.99
CA GLN A 430 6.43 -25.65 -5.96
C GLN A 430 4.97 -25.18 -5.85
N GLU A 431 4.00 -26.09 -5.77
CA GLU A 431 2.63 -25.78 -5.39
C GLU A 431 2.56 -25.22 -3.97
N LYS A 432 1.50 -24.45 -3.69
CA LYS A 432 1.26 -23.80 -2.39
C LYS A 432 -0.23 -23.91 -2.12
N ILE A 433 -0.62 -24.96 -1.40
CA ILE A 433 -2.02 -25.35 -1.25
C ILE A 433 -2.36 -25.41 0.23
N LEU A 434 -3.49 -24.80 0.58
CA LEU A 434 -4.09 -24.84 1.91
C LEU A 434 -5.44 -25.58 1.81
N VAL A 435 -5.63 -26.61 2.63
CA VAL A 435 -6.81 -27.48 2.62
C VAL A 435 -7.61 -27.22 3.89
N TYR A 436 -8.85 -26.75 3.76
CA TYR A 436 -9.75 -26.42 4.87
C TYR A 436 -10.98 -27.33 4.88
N GLU A 437 -11.73 -27.32 5.98
CA GLU A 437 -13.07 -27.91 6.02
C GLU A 437 -13.99 -27.26 4.98
N TYR A 438 -14.80 -28.06 4.29
CA TYR A 438 -15.78 -27.54 3.33
C TYR A 438 -16.99 -26.91 4.04
N MET A 439 -17.43 -25.76 3.53
CA MET A 439 -18.49 -24.94 4.11
C MET A 439 -19.67 -24.88 3.11
N PRO A 440 -20.73 -25.69 3.30
CA PRO A 440 -21.72 -25.97 2.25
C PRO A 440 -22.60 -24.78 1.87
N ASN A 441 -22.85 -23.85 2.80
CA ASN A 441 -23.68 -22.67 2.56
C ASN A 441 -22.86 -21.45 2.07
N GLY A 442 -21.58 -21.66 1.70
CA GLY A 442 -20.72 -20.62 1.12
C GLY A 442 -20.36 -19.49 2.08
N SER A 443 -20.16 -18.29 1.55
CA SER A 443 -19.88 -17.06 2.30
C SER A 443 -21.16 -16.25 2.56
N LEU A 444 -21.17 -15.49 3.66
CA LEU A 444 -22.32 -14.71 4.10
C LEU A 444 -22.79 -13.70 3.06
N ASP A 445 -21.90 -13.12 2.26
CA ASP A 445 -22.25 -12.15 1.20
C ASP A 445 -22.99 -12.78 -0.01
N ILE A 446 -22.85 -14.10 -0.23
CA ILE A 446 -23.58 -14.86 -1.26
C ILE A 446 -25.02 -15.14 -0.82
N VAL A 447 -25.29 -15.17 0.49
CA VAL A 447 -26.63 -15.44 1.06
C VAL A 447 -27.34 -14.14 1.43
N LEU A 448 -26.65 -13.21 2.12
CA LEU A 448 -27.22 -11.98 2.67
C LEU A 448 -27.63 -10.95 1.61
N PHE A 449 -27.00 -10.96 0.44
CA PHE A 449 -27.21 -9.95 -0.61
C PHE A 449 -27.76 -10.53 -1.92
N ASP A 450 -28.28 -11.77 -1.87
CA ASP A 450 -28.99 -12.46 -2.95
C ASP A 450 -30.50 -12.38 -2.66
N THR A 451 -31.31 -11.92 -3.63
CA THR A 451 -32.72 -11.56 -3.42
C THR A 451 -33.64 -12.72 -3.01
N ASP A 452 -33.22 -13.95 -3.27
CA ASP A 452 -33.97 -15.16 -2.94
C ASP A 452 -33.39 -15.84 -1.70
N LYS A 453 -32.05 -16.03 -1.64
CA LYS A 453 -31.38 -16.68 -0.50
C LYS A 453 -31.38 -15.85 0.78
N ASN A 454 -31.45 -14.52 0.69
CA ASN A 454 -31.52 -13.64 1.86
C ASN A 454 -32.71 -14.01 2.79
N ARG A 455 -33.80 -14.57 2.22
CA ARG A 455 -34.99 -15.06 2.93
C ARG A 455 -34.73 -16.35 3.73
N GLU A 456 -33.65 -17.07 3.45
CA GLU A 456 -33.21 -18.20 4.26
C GLU A 456 -32.68 -17.70 5.62
N LEU A 457 -32.17 -16.46 5.68
CA LEU A 457 -31.62 -15.82 6.88
C LEU A 457 -32.71 -15.08 7.68
N ASP A 458 -33.56 -15.83 8.37
CA ASP A 458 -34.41 -15.28 9.44
C ASP A 458 -33.57 -14.59 10.55
N TRP A 459 -34.23 -13.77 11.38
CA TRP A 459 -33.55 -13.06 12.47
C TRP A 459 -32.80 -13.98 13.45
N GLY A 460 -33.31 -15.18 13.72
CA GLY A 460 -32.65 -16.17 14.57
C GLY A 460 -31.30 -16.60 13.99
N LYS A 461 -31.25 -16.87 12.68
CA LYS A 461 -29.98 -17.13 11.96
C LYS A 461 -29.08 -15.89 11.93
N ARG A 462 -29.61 -14.70 11.65
CA ARG A 462 -28.81 -13.46 11.61
C ARG A 462 -28.20 -13.11 12.98
N PHE A 463 -28.96 -13.27 14.07
CA PHE A 463 -28.45 -13.09 15.43
C PHE A 463 -27.47 -14.20 15.83
N LYS A 464 -27.69 -15.46 15.42
CA LYS A 464 -26.70 -16.56 15.55
C LYS A 464 -25.38 -16.22 14.84
N ILE A 465 -25.46 -15.59 13.66
CA ILE A 465 -24.32 -15.13 12.87
C ILE A 465 -23.58 -13.99 13.60
N ILE A 466 -24.26 -12.92 14.01
CA ILE A 466 -23.65 -11.80 14.77
C ILE A 466 -22.91 -12.31 16.02
N ASN A 467 -23.55 -13.15 16.84
CA ASN A 467 -22.94 -13.72 18.05
C ASN A 467 -21.82 -14.73 17.74
N GLY A 468 -21.87 -15.44 16.61
CA GLY A 468 -20.80 -16.35 16.21
C GLY A 468 -19.54 -15.59 15.76
N ILE A 469 -19.69 -14.53 14.95
CA ILE A 469 -18.59 -13.66 14.55
C ILE A 469 -17.97 -12.99 15.79
N ALA A 470 -18.79 -12.44 16.69
CA ALA A 470 -18.30 -11.76 17.89
C ALA A 470 -17.52 -12.69 18.85
N ARG A 471 -17.92 -13.97 18.97
CA ARG A 471 -17.15 -14.98 19.73
C ARG A 471 -15.89 -15.43 19.00
N GLY A 472 -15.94 -15.60 17.67
CA GLY A 472 -14.76 -15.90 16.86
C GLY A 472 -13.70 -14.81 16.97
N LEU A 473 -14.12 -13.54 16.98
CA LEU A 473 -13.23 -12.39 17.09
C LEU A 473 -12.70 -12.18 18.52
N GLN A 474 -13.50 -12.45 19.57
CA GLN A 474 -12.97 -12.49 20.95
C GLN A 474 -11.90 -13.56 21.12
N TYR A 475 -12.08 -14.75 20.55
CA TYR A 475 -11.04 -15.77 20.61
C TYR A 475 -9.72 -15.31 19.98
N LEU A 476 -9.76 -14.60 18.84
CA LEU A 476 -8.56 -14.01 18.22
C LEU A 476 -7.94 -12.87 19.04
N HIS A 477 -8.75 -12.05 19.73
CA HIS A 477 -8.28 -10.84 20.42
C HIS A 477 -7.87 -11.07 21.88
N GLU A 478 -8.52 -12.00 22.57
CA GLU A 478 -8.56 -12.08 24.04
C GLU A 478 -8.37 -13.52 24.57
N ASP A 479 -8.95 -14.56 23.95
CA ASP A 479 -8.97 -15.92 24.55
C ASP A 479 -7.90 -16.91 24.02
N SER A 480 -7.24 -16.62 22.89
CA SER A 480 -6.23 -17.52 22.29
C SER A 480 -4.80 -17.22 22.76
N GLN A 481 -3.89 -18.20 22.61
CA GLN A 481 -2.50 -18.09 23.08
C GLN A 481 -1.70 -16.94 22.44
N LEU A 482 -2.16 -16.43 21.30
CA LEU A 482 -1.54 -15.35 20.54
C LEU A 482 -2.61 -14.29 20.27
N LYS A 483 -2.35 -13.05 20.65
CA LYS A 483 -3.24 -11.91 20.32
C LYS A 483 -3.13 -11.62 18.82
N ILE A 484 -4.22 -11.76 18.07
CA ILE A 484 -4.24 -11.73 16.61
C ILE A 484 -5.22 -10.67 16.10
N VAL A 485 -4.76 -9.82 15.18
CA VAL A 485 -5.59 -8.84 14.45
C VAL A 485 -5.79 -9.31 13.01
N HIS A 486 -7.03 -9.38 12.55
CA HIS A 486 -7.42 -9.99 11.26
C HIS A 486 -7.22 -9.06 10.06
N ARG A 487 -7.49 -7.76 10.20
CA ARG A 487 -7.32 -6.69 9.20
C ARG A 487 -8.18 -6.75 7.93
N ASP A 488 -8.95 -7.82 7.70
CA ASP A 488 -9.83 -7.96 6.53
C ASP A 488 -11.13 -8.74 6.86
N LEU A 489 -11.75 -8.39 7.99
CA LEU A 489 -13.02 -8.96 8.43
C LEU A 489 -14.19 -8.33 7.65
N LYS A 490 -14.90 -9.13 6.85
CA LYS A 490 -15.94 -8.69 5.89
C LYS A 490 -16.90 -9.83 5.56
N ALA A 491 -18.03 -9.53 4.93
CA ALA A 491 -19.09 -10.52 4.67
C ALA A 491 -18.61 -11.73 3.84
N SER A 492 -17.75 -11.54 2.83
CA SER A 492 -17.19 -12.65 2.04
C SER A 492 -16.25 -13.58 2.83
N ASN A 493 -15.71 -13.11 3.96
CA ASN A 493 -14.77 -13.87 4.78
C ASN A 493 -15.45 -14.56 5.98
N ILE A 494 -16.78 -14.44 6.10
CA ILE A 494 -17.59 -15.24 7.03
C ILE A 494 -18.20 -16.40 6.25
N LEU A 495 -17.70 -17.63 6.45
CA LEU A 495 -18.28 -18.82 5.84
C LEU A 495 -19.37 -19.44 6.72
N LEU A 496 -20.34 -20.11 6.11
CA LEU A 496 -21.52 -20.66 6.79
C LEU A 496 -21.54 -22.19 6.71
N ASP A 497 -21.61 -22.85 7.88
CA ASP A 497 -21.81 -24.30 7.94
C ASP A 497 -23.26 -24.69 7.62
N PHE A 498 -23.55 -26.00 7.61
CA PHE A 498 -24.88 -26.54 7.28
C PHE A 498 -26.01 -25.92 8.13
N ASP A 499 -25.74 -25.62 9.40
CA ASP A 499 -26.69 -25.01 10.34
C ASP A 499 -26.70 -23.46 10.27
N TYR A 500 -26.02 -22.86 9.28
CA TYR A 500 -25.77 -21.41 9.18
C TYR A 500 -25.00 -20.85 10.40
N SER A 501 -24.13 -21.65 11.02
CA SER A 501 -23.17 -21.14 12.00
C SER A 501 -22.00 -20.47 11.26
N PRO A 502 -21.59 -19.25 11.67
CA PRO A 502 -20.52 -18.54 11.00
C PRO A 502 -19.14 -19.07 11.43
N LYS A 503 -18.21 -19.07 10.49
CA LYS A 503 -16.78 -19.27 10.73
C LYS A 503 -15.98 -18.20 9.99
N ILE A 504 -15.13 -17.50 10.74
CA ILE A 504 -14.21 -16.48 10.21
C ILE A 504 -13.08 -17.16 9.42
N SER A 505 -12.68 -16.59 8.28
CA SER A 505 -11.78 -17.20 7.30
C SER A 505 -10.83 -16.18 6.64
N ASP A 506 -9.86 -16.70 5.88
CA ASP A 506 -8.87 -15.93 5.10
C ASP A 506 -7.91 -15.07 5.96
N PHE A 507 -6.98 -15.74 6.63
CA PHE A 507 -6.05 -15.13 7.59
C PHE A 507 -4.77 -14.55 6.94
N GLY A 508 -4.70 -14.47 5.60
CA GLY A 508 -3.49 -14.05 4.89
C GLY A 508 -2.97 -12.67 5.30
N LEU A 509 -3.87 -11.73 5.58
CA LEU A 509 -3.53 -10.37 6.01
C LEU A 509 -3.36 -10.20 7.54
N ALA A 510 -3.65 -11.25 8.32
CA ALA A 510 -3.65 -11.19 9.77
C ALA A 510 -2.25 -11.05 10.38
N LYS A 511 -2.21 -10.60 11.65
CA LYS A 511 -0.98 -10.25 12.37
C LYS A 511 -1.03 -10.68 13.83
N ILE A 512 0.08 -11.22 14.31
CA ILE A 512 0.30 -11.62 15.70
C ILE A 512 0.95 -10.45 16.44
N PHE A 513 0.40 -10.07 17.60
CA PHE A 513 1.02 -9.15 18.54
C PHE A 513 1.82 -9.92 19.60
N GLY A 514 3.03 -9.44 19.89
CA GLY A 514 3.92 -10.02 20.89
C GLY A 514 3.74 -9.37 22.27
N GLY A 515 3.52 -10.19 23.30
CA GLY A 515 3.37 -9.72 24.68
C GLY A 515 2.26 -8.68 24.87
N ASP A 516 2.58 -7.59 25.55
CA ASP A 516 1.64 -6.53 25.92
C ASP A 516 1.22 -5.61 24.74
N GLN A 517 1.74 -5.85 23.53
CA GLN A 517 1.42 -5.03 22.35
C GLN A 517 -0.11 -4.97 22.09
N SER A 518 -0.58 -3.77 21.80
CA SER A 518 -2.01 -3.42 21.65
C SER A 518 -2.33 -2.71 20.33
N GLU A 519 -1.33 -2.08 19.71
CA GLU A 519 -1.38 -1.47 18.38
C GLU A 519 -0.03 -1.62 17.66
N ASP A 520 -0.05 -1.45 16.34
CA ASP A 520 1.13 -1.45 15.47
C ASP A 520 0.88 -0.58 14.22
N VAL A 521 1.93 -0.24 13.47
CA VAL A 521 1.83 0.59 12.26
C VAL A 521 2.44 -0.14 11.07
N THR A 522 1.71 -0.20 9.96
CA THR A 522 2.17 -0.86 8.73
C THR A 522 2.20 0.10 7.54
N ASN A 523 3.32 0.14 6.83
CA ASN A 523 3.43 0.87 5.56
C ASN A 523 2.69 0.16 4.40
N ARG A 524 2.17 -1.06 4.65
CA ARG A 524 1.37 -1.83 3.68
C ARG A 524 -0.06 -1.96 4.17
N ILE A 525 -0.85 -0.93 3.87
CA ILE A 525 -2.30 -0.94 4.02
C ILE A 525 -2.86 -1.96 3.03
N ALA A 526 -3.60 -2.94 3.54
CA ALA A 526 -4.19 -4.04 2.78
C ALA A 526 -5.40 -4.59 3.54
N GLY A 527 -6.52 -4.71 2.85
CA GLY A 527 -7.84 -5.01 3.42
C GLY A 527 -8.92 -4.35 2.56
N THR A 528 -10.18 -4.67 2.84
CA THR A 528 -11.29 -4.29 1.95
C THR A 528 -11.85 -2.92 2.28
N TYR A 529 -12.01 -2.08 1.25
CA TYR A 529 -12.58 -0.75 1.38
C TYR A 529 -14.01 -0.80 1.96
N GLY A 530 -14.43 0.26 2.66
CA GLY A 530 -15.66 0.26 3.45
C GLY A 530 -15.55 -0.46 4.80
N TYR A 531 -14.85 -1.60 4.88
CA TYR A 531 -14.63 -2.34 6.13
C TYR A 531 -13.41 -1.86 6.93
N MET A 532 -12.39 -1.31 6.26
CA MET A 532 -11.18 -0.79 6.93
C MET A 532 -11.48 0.40 7.84
N ALA A 533 -11.02 0.33 9.09
CA ALA A 533 -11.10 1.44 10.03
C ALA A 533 -10.31 2.68 9.55
N PRO A 534 -10.76 3.92 9.82
CA PRO A 534 -10.14 5.13 9.28
C PRO A 534 -8.67 5.32 9.67
N GLU A 535 -8.30 5.01 10.92
CA GLU A 535 -6.90 5.10 11.37
C GLU A 535 -5.98 4.12 10.62
N TYR A 536 -6.52 2.97 10.24
CA TYR A 536 -5.81 1.97 9.45
C TYR A 536 -5.72 2.39 7.98
N ALA A 537 -6.84 2.77 7.38
CA ALA A 537 -6.91 3.19 5.97
C ALA A 537 -6.12 4.49 5.67
N MET A 538 -6.00 5.41 6.64
CA MET A 538 -5.30 6.70 6.44
C MET A 538 -3.84 6.70 6.91
N ARG A 539 -3.44 5.82 7.83
CA ARG A 539 -2.11 5.88 8.50
C ARG A 539 -1.41 4.53 8.67
N GLY A 540 -2.09 3.42 8.37
CA GLY A 540 -1.56 2.08 8.61
C GLY A 540 -1.55 1.65 10.08
N ASN A 541 -2.09 2.45 11.01
CA ASN A 541 -2.29 2.07 12.41
C ASN A 541 -3.34 0.95 12.50
N TYR A 542 -2.96 -0.25 12.94
CA TYR A 542 -3.89 -1.37 13.12
C TYR A 542 -3.84 -1.89 14.56
N SER A 543 -4.99 -2.34 15.04
CA SER A 543 -5.19 -2.86 16.41
C SER A 543 -6.43 -3.75 16.45
N ILE A 544 -6.67 -4.41 17.58
CA ILE A 544 -7.94 -5.12 17.84
C ILE A 544 -9.17 -4.20 17.65
N LYS A 545 -9.03 -2.89 17.89
CA LYS A 545 -10.11 -1.90 17.67
C LYS A 545 -10.38 -1.61 16.20
N SER A 546 -9.46 -1.93 15.30
CA SER A 546 -9.65 -1.78 13.85
C SER A 546 -10.51 -2.93 13.31
N ASP A 547 -10.32 -4.17 13.79
CA ASP A 547 -11.24 -5.28 13.50
C ASP A 547 -12.64 -5.05 14.12
N VAL A 548 -12.72 -4.46 15.33
CA VAL A 548 -14.01 -4.10 15.95
C VAL A 548 -14.79 -3.11 15.08
N PHE A 549 -14.12 -2.19 14.38
CA PHE A 549 -14.79 -1.30 13.40
C PHE A 549 -15.41 -2.13 12.26
N SER A 550 -14.63 -3.06 11.68
CA SER A 550 -15.09 -3.93 10.59
C SER A 550 -16.25 -4.86 11.02
N PHE A 551 -16.23 -5.34 12.27
CA PHE A 551 -17.36 -6.04 12.89
C PHE A 551 -18.61 -5.12 13.00
N GLY A 552 -18.42 -3.85 13.34
CA GLY A 552 -19.49 -2.86 13.38
C GLY A 552 -20.18 -2.69 12.02
N VAL A 553 -19.40 -2.62 10.93
CA VAL A 553 -19.92 -2.60 9.56
C VAL A 553 -20.74 -3.87 9.28
N LEU A 554 -20.18 -5.05 9.55
CA LEU A 554 -20.86 -6.35 9.39
C LEU A 554 -22.21 -6.42 10.10
N VAL A 555 -22.31 -5.93 11.34
CA VAL A 555 -23.58 -5.93 12.09
C VAL A 555 -24.64 -5.09 11.38
N LEU A 556 -24.27 -3.94 10.81
CA LEU A 556 -25.22 -3.08 10.09
C LEU A 556 -25.61 -3.67 8.74
N GLU A 557 -24.69 -4.30 8.00
CA GLU A 557 -25.03 -5.04 6.77
C GLU A 557 -26.01 -6.19 7.05
N ILE A 558 -25.76 -6.98 8.11
CA ILE A 558 -26.61 -8.13 8.48
C ILE A 558 -28.04 -7.70 8.84
N ILE A 559 -28.22 -6.58 9.54
CA ILE A 559 -29.54 -6.11 9.97
C ILE A 559 -30.31 -5.42 8.84
N THR A 560 -29.61 -4.73 7.93
CA THR A 560 -30.25 -3.95 6.85
C THR A 560 -30.41 -4.72 5.53
N GLY A 561 -29.67 -5.81 5.33
CA GLY A 561 -29.62 -6.54 4.05
C GLY A 561 -28.90 -5.78 2.94
N ARG A 562 -28.24 -4.65 3.26
CA ARG A 562 -27.60 -3.76 2.29
C ARG A 562 -26.08 -3.90 2.38
N ARG A 563 -25.41 -3.88 1.23
CA ARG A 563 -23.94 -3.80 1.17
C ARG A 563 -23.49 -2.40 1.60
N ASN A 564 -22.39 -2.32 2.36
CA ASN A 564 -21.75 -1.06 2.74
C ASN A 564 -20.98 -0.40 1.57
N THR A 565 -20.72 -1.15 0.50
CA THR A 565 -20.23 -0.65 -0.79
C THR A 565 -21.27 -0.89 -1.88
N GLY A 566 -21.64 0.17 -2.60
CA GLY A 566 -22.72 0.15 -3.58
C GLY A 566 -22.57 -0.90 -4.68
N SER A 567 -23.69 -1.50 -5.08
CA SER A 567 -23.79 -2.27 -6.32
C SER A 567 -24.00 -1.33 -7.50
N TYR A 568 -23.11 -1.40 -8.49
CA TYR A 568 -23.10 -0.58 -9.73
C TYR A 568 -24.40 -0.60 -10.57
N ASP A 569 -25.36 -1.46 -10.22
CA ASP A 569 -26.62 -1.71 -10.96
C ASP A 569 -27.84 -1.02 -10.34
N SER A 570 -27.66 -0.36 -9.17
CA SER A 570 -28.71 0.39 -8.46
C SER A 570 -28.25 1.82 -8.22
N GLY A 571 -28.93 2.80 -8.83
CA GLY A 571 -28.56 4.23 -8.83
C GLY A 571 -28.72 4.98 -7.50
N GLN A 572 -28.30 4.38 -6.39
CA GLN A 572 -28.19 4.97 -5.07
C GLN A 572 -26.88 4.50 -4.42
N ASP A 573 -25.78 5.20 -4.67
CA ASP A 573 -24.53 5.06 -3.92
C ASP A 573 -24.72 5.63 -2.51
N VAL A 574 -25.31 4.84 -1.60
CA VAL A 574 -25.53 5.25 -0.21
C VAL A 574 -24.46 4.68 0.70
N ASP A 575 -23.69 5.56 1.34
CA ASP A 575 -22.87 5.19 2.51
C ASP A 575 -23.80 4.66 3.61
N LEU A 576 -23.76 3.35 3.85
CA LEU A 576 -24.63 2.66 4.80
C LEU A 576 -24.42 3.16 6.23
N LEU A 577 -23.20 3.54 6.60
CA LEU A 577 -22.90 4.05 7.94
C LEU A 577 -23.52 5.43 8.15
N ASN A 578 -23.53 6.27 7.12
CA ASN A 578 -24.20 7.57 7.15
C ASN A 578 -25.73 7.43 7.12
N LEU A 579 -26.29 6.55 6.28
CA LEU A 579 -27.73 6.29 6.23
C LEU A 579 -28.28 5.78 7.58
N VAL A 580 -27.61 4.79 8.19
CA VAL A 580 -27.99 4.26 9.50
C VAL A 580 -27.84 5.32 10.58
N TRP A 581 -26.79 6.16 10.53
CA TRP A 581 -26.63 7.26 11.48
C TRP A 581 -27.72 8.34 11.33
N GLU A 582 -28.08 8.70 10.10
CA GLU A 582 -29.13 9.69 9.80
C GLU A 582 -30.49 9.21 10.33
N HIS A 583 -30.90 7.98 10.00
CA HIS A 583 -32.14 7.42 10.53
C HIS A 583 -32.08 7.16 12.05
N TRP A 584 -30.92 6.81 12.61
CA TRP A 584 -30.76 6.68 14.07
C TRP A 584 -30.98 8.01 14.78
N THR A 585 -30.37 9.09 14.30
CA THR A 585 -30.53 10.43 14.90
C THR A 585 -31.92 11.04 14.69
N ARG A 586 -32.66 10.60 13.66
CA ARG A 586 -34.09 10.94 13.45
C ARG A 586 -35.07 10.03 14.20
N GLY A 587 -34.62 8.91 14.75
CA GLY A 587 -35.45 7.94 15.46
C GLY A 587 -36.24 6.96 14.57
N ASN A 588 -36.02 6.97 13.24
CA ASN A 588 -36.72 6.14 12.26
C ASN A 588 -35.86 5.01 11.66
N VAL A 589 -34.85 4.54 12.41
CA VAL A 589 -33.92 3.47 11.98
C VAL A 589 -34.57 2.10 11.77
N VAL A 590 -35.79 1.91 12.26
CA VAL A 590 -36.62 0.72 11.99
C VAL A 590 -36.92 0.57 10.49
N GLU A 591 -37.00 1.68 9.75
CA GLU A 591 -37.24 1.69 8.29
C GLU A 591 -36.08 1.11 7.46
N LEU A 592 -34.90 0.92 8.08
CA LEU A 592 -33.72 0.35 7.42
C LEU A 592 -33.57 -1.17 7.66
N ILE A 593 -34.38 -1.75 8.54
CA ILE A 593 -34.35 -3.17 8.88
C ILE A 593 -34.83 -4.00 7.67
N ASP A 594 -34.12 -5.08 7.36
CA ASP A 594 -34.42 -5.94 6.21
C ASP A 594 -35.80 -6.63 6.35
N PRO A 595 -36.78 -6.35 5.45
CA PRO A 595 -38.13 -6.90 5.56
C PRO A 595 -38.22 -8.41 5.29
N SER A 596 -37.17 -9.03 4.75
CA SER A 596 -37.08 -10.49 4.58
C SER A 596 -37.13 -11.30 5.87
N MET A 597 -36.83 -10.68 7.02
CA MET A 597 -36.69 -11.36 8.31
C MET A 597 -38.02 -11.84 8.93
N GLY A 598 -39.14 -11.62 8.24
CA GLY A 598 -40.48 -12.10 8.60
C GLY A 598 -41.35 -11.05 9.29
N ASP A 599 -42.65 -11.35 9.44
CA ASP A 599 -43.68 -10.35 9.80
C ASP A 599 -43.63 -9.85 11.26
N HIS A 600 -42.92 -10.56 12.15
CA HIS A 600 -42.88 -10.26 13.60
C HIS A 600 -41.43 -10.21 14.14
N PRO A 601 -40.58 -9.30 13.65
CA PRO A 601 -39.19 -9.20 14.10
C PRO A 601 -39.11 -8.63 15.53
N PRO A 602 -38.19 -9.10 16.40
CA PRO A 602 -38.01 -8.54 17.73
C PRO A 602 -37.23 -7.21 17.67
N ILE A 603 -37.94 -6.14 17.32
CA ILE A 603 -37.40 -4.81 17.04
C ILE A 603 -36.45 -4.29 18.13
N GLU A 604 -36.75 -4.47 19.42
CA GLU A 604 -35.86 -4.06 20.51
C GLU A 604 -34.47 -4.72 20.42
N GLN A 605 -34.42 -6.01 20.08
CA GLN A 605 -33.17 -6.76 19.94
C GLN A 605 -32.41 -6.33 18.68
N MET A 606 -33.10 -5.97 17.61
CA MET A 606 -32.51 -5.42 16.40
C MET A 606 -31.93 -4.02 16.64
N LEU A 607 -32.70 -3.11 17.25
CA LEU A 607 -32.26 -1.76 17.64
C LEU A 607 -31.04 -1.82 18.56
N LYS A 608 -31.04 -2.73 19.54
CA LYS A 608 -29.89 -3.02 20.40
C LYS A 608 -28.64 -3.42 19.59
N CYS A 609 -28.80 -4.25 18.56
CA CYS A 609 -27.69 -4.63 17.67
C CYS A 609 -27.24 -3.48 16.76
N ILE A 610 -28.15 -2.64 16.24
CA ILE A 610 -27.80 -1.41 15.49
C ILE A 610 -26.99 -0.45 16.38
N HIS A 611 -27.41 -0.24 17.63
CA HIS A 611 -26.69 0.58 18.62
C HIS A 611 -25.26 0.03 18.84
N ILE A 612 -25.12 -1.28 19.02
CA ILE A 612 -23.82 -1.95 19.16
C ILE A 612 -22.96 -1.77 17.88
N GLY A 613 -23.53 -1.90 16.68
CA GLY A 613 -22.84 -1.61 15.42
C GLY A 613 -22.34 -0.16 15.34
N LEU A 614 -23.17 0.81 15.72
CA LEU A 614 -22.83 2.23 15.78
C LEU A 614 -21.78 2.55 16.85
N LEU A 615 -21.72 1.83 17.97
CA LEU A 615 -20.63 1.91 18.95
C LEU A 615 -19.31 1.32 18.40
N CYS A 616 -19.40 0.33 17.52
CA CYS A 616 -18.24 -0.28 16.89
C CYS A 616 -17.63 0.59 15.77
N VAL A 617 -18.44 1.30 14.96
CA VAL A 617 -17.94 2.18 13.86
C VAL A 617 -17.51 3.59 14.30
N GLN A 618 -17.19 3.78 15.59
CA GLN A 618 -16.79 5.09 16.13
C GLN A 618 -15.44 5.59 15.57
N LYS A 619 -15.33 6.92 15.37
CA LYS A 619 -14.15 7.53 14.73
C LYS A 619 -12.84 7.36 15.50
N LYS A 620 -12.90 7.37 16.84
CA LYS A 620 -11.73 7.16 17.71
C LYS A 620 -11.67 5.68 18.15
N PRO A 621 -10.55 4.96 17.96
CA PRO A 621 -10.39 3.57 18.43
C PRO A 621 -10.61 3.39 19.94
N ALA A 622 -10.30 4.41 20.74
CA ALA A 622 -10.56 4.45 22.17
C ALA A 622 -12.07 4.47 22.52
N SER A 623 -12.92 5.03 21.64
CA SER A 623 -14.37 5.12 21.83
C SER A 623 -15.14 3.87 21.38
N ARG A 624 -14.48 2.94 20.68
CA ARG A 624 -15.05 1.62 20.33
C ARG A 624 -14.98 0.70 21.56
N PRO A 625 -15.96 -0.20 21.79
CA PRO A 625 -15.87 -1.21 22.85
C PRO A 625 -14.73 -2.22 22.64
N THR A 626 -14.46 -3.09 23.63
CA THR A 626 -13.74 -4.36 23.38
C THR A 626 -14.71 -5.39 22.80
N ILE A 627 -14.23 -6.44 22.15
CA ILE A 627 -15.10 -7.47 21.59
C ILE A 627 -15.72 -8.36 22.68
N SER A 628 -15.02 -8.57 23.81
CA SER A 628 -15.63 -9.08 25.05
C SER A 628 -16.78 -8.22 25.57
N SER A 629 -16.62 -6.88 25.59
CA SER A 629 -17.69 -5.95 25.97
C SER A 629 -18.90 -6.08 25.02
N VAL A 630 -18.66 -6.25 23.73
CA VAL A 630 -19.70 -6.50 22.72
C VAL A 630 -20.42 -7.83 22.98
N ASN A 631 -19.71 -8.92 23.28
CA ASN A 631 -20.34 -10.21 23.63
C ASN A 631 -21.22 -10.09 24.90
N ILE A 632 -20.79 -9.32 25.90
CA ILE A 632 -21.60 -9.01 27.10
C ILE A 632 -22.84 -8.18 26.73
N MET A 633 -22.69 -7.15 25.89
CA MET A 633 -23.81 -6.33 25.41
C MET A 633 -24.82 -7.12 24.57
N LEU A 634 -24.37 -8.01 23.69
CA LEU A 634 -25.23 -8.87 22.89
C LEU A 634 -26.04 -9.84 23.77
N SER A 635 -25.35 -10.54 24.68
CA SER A 635 -25.92 -11.62 25.49
C SER A 635 -26.79 -11.16 26.68
N SER A 636 -26.49 -10.01 27.31
CA SER A 636 -27.27 -9.52 28.45
C SER A 636 -28.29 -8.45 28.06
N ASN A 637 -29.52 -8.58 28.55
CA ASN A 637 -30.58 -7.58 28.37
C ASN A 637 -30.64 -6.53 29.50
N THR A 638 -29.78 -6.62 30.52
CA THR A 638 -29.74 -5.68 31.66
C THR A 638 -28.61 -4.65 31.57
N VAL A 639 -27.71 -4.76 30.58
CA VAL A 639 -26.58 -3.86 30.38
C VAL A 639 -27.05 -2.58 29.70
N ARG A 640 -26.92 -1.44 30.38
CA ARG A 640 -27.10 -0.10 29.78
C ARG A 640 -26.01 0.14 28.73
N LEU A 641 -26.39 0.34 27.47
CA LEU A 641 -25.45 0.65 26.40
C LEU A 641 -24.89 2.09 26.56
N PRO A 642 -23.61 2.34 26.25
CA PRO A 642 -23.04 3.69 26.22
C PRO A 642 -23.75 4.62 25.23
N SER A 643 -23.74 5.92 25.50
CA SER A 643 -24.24 6.94 24.57
C SER A 643 -23.38 7.01 23.30
N LEU A 644 -24.04 7.26 22.17
CA LEU A 644 -23.40 7.30 20.86
C LEU A 644 -22.75 8.65 20.54
N SER A 645 -21.76 8.63 19.66
CA SER A 645 -21.12 9.80 19.04
C SER A 645 -21.12 9.66 17.52
N ARG A 646 -20.86 10.75 16.77
CA ARG A 646 -20.94 10.73 15.29
C ARG A 646 -19.90 9.76 14.69
N PRO A 647 -20.31 8.79 13.83
CA PRO A 647 -19.41 7.85 13.16
C PRO A 647 -18.36 8.50 12.24
N ALA A 648 -17.42 7.69 11.76
CA ALA A 648 -16.20 8.18 11.12
C ALA A 648 -16.37 8.92 9.78
N PHE A 649 -17.24 8.40 8.90
CA PHE A 649 -17.34 8.76 7.48
C PHE A 649 -18.38 9.83 7.16
N CYS A 650 -18.89 10.50 8.19
CA CYS A 650 -19.98 11.46 8.07
C CYS A 650 -19.50 12.82 7.53
N ILE A 651 -19.25 12.86 6.22
CA ILE A 651 -19.11 14.09 5.44
C ILE A 651 -20.42 14.88 5.58
N GLN A 652 -20.29 16.20 5.65
CA GLN A 652 -21.43 17.11 5.66
C GLN A 652 -21.29 18.00 4.43
N GLU A 653 -22.20 17.85 3.47
CA GLU A 653 -22.35 18.86 2.43
C GLU A 653 -22.69 20.19 3.09
N VAL A 654 -21.78 21.15 2.99
CA VAL A 654 -22.05 22.52 3.43
C VAL A 654 -22.85 23.17 2.29
N SER A 655 -24.16 23.16 2.44
CA SER A 655 -25.10 23.84 1.54
C SER A 655 -24.63 25.27 1.26
N ALA A 656 -24.43 25.60 -0.01
CA ALA A 656 -23.76 26.82 -0.44
C ALA A 656 -24.62 28.09 -0.26
N SER A 657 -24.71 28.58 0.98
CA SER A 657 -25.37 29.85 1.29
C SER A 657 -24.87 30.51 2.58
N ASP A 658 -23.59 30.89 2.64
CA ASP A 658 -23.22 32.20 3.18
C ASP A 658 -21.81 32.64 2.76
N SER A 659 -21.64 33.92 2.40
CA SER A 659 -20.40 34.43 1.80
C SER A 659 -19.77 35.55 2.62
N SER A 660 -18.70 35.24 3.37
CA SER A 660 -17.80 36.28 3.92
C SER A 660 -16.37 35.77 4.12
N ASN A 661 -15.38 36.60 3.76
CA ASN A 661 -13.95 36.25 3.80
C ASN A 661 -13.35 36.36 5.22
N PRO A 662 -12.60 35.35 5.71
CA PRO A 662 -11.86 35.43 6.97
C PRO A 662 -10.39 35.87 6.77
N TYR A 663 -10.14 37.15 6.48
CA TYR A 663 -8.78 37.72 6.45
C TYR A 663 -8.71 39.13 7.07
N SER A 664 -8.42 39.20 8.38
CA SER A 664 -7.64 40.29 8.99
C SER A 664 -7.25 39.91 10.43
N GLU A 665 -6.03 40.24 10.85
CA GLU A 665 -5.55 39.97 12.21
C GLU A 665 -5.65 41.19 13.14
N ARG A 666 -6.25 40.97 14.32
CA ARG A 666 -5.69 41.27 15.65
C ARG A 666 -4.80 42.53 15.77
N TYR A 667 -5.32 43.61 16.38
CA TYR A 667 -4.80 44.20 17.64
C TYR A 667 -5.60 45.44 18.12
N ALA A 668 -5.30 45.87 19.35
CA ALA A 668 -5.76 47.08 20.08
C ALA A 668 -7.13 47.05 20.79
N ARG A 669 -7.18 47.78 21.92
CA ARG A 669 -8.32 48.03 22.86
C ARG A 669 -8.55 49.57 22.93
N PRO A 670 -9.40 50.12 23.84
CA PRO A 670 -10.87 50.07 23.86
C PRO A 670 -11.50 51.49 24.01
N ARG A 671 -12.81 51.65 23.80
CA ARG A 671 -13.62 52.71 24.48
C ARG A 671 -15.14 52.53 24.34
N HIS A 672 -15.89 53.29 25.14
CA HIS A 672 -17.34 53.16 25.36
C HIS A 672 -18.19 53.92 24.34
N SER A 673 -19.21 53.25 23.80
CA SER A 673 -20.63 53.66 23.82
C SER A 673 -21.49 52.55 23.18
N GLY A 674 -22.78 52.41 23.45
CA GLY A 674 -23.59 53.18 24.41
C GLY A 674 -25.06 53.34 24.00
N TYR A 675 -25.72 52.28 23.51
CA TYR A 675 -27.17 52.26 23.35
C TYR A 675 -27.73 50.86 23.62
N SER A 676 -28.97 50.81 24.10
CA SER A 676 -29.69 49.59 24.47
C SER A 676 -30.86 49.40 23.53
N ASP A 677 -31.22 48.15 23.24
CA ASP A 677 -32.64 47.83 23.02
C ASP A 677 -32.97 46.40 23.45
N ASN A 678 -34.25 46.15 23.76
CA ASN A 678 -34.72 44.95 24.44
C ASN A 678 -35.53 44.01 23.53
N SER A 679 -35.29 42.70 23.63
CA SER A 679 -36.37 41.70 23.51
C SER A 679 -36.01 40.33 24.11
N THR A 680 -36.62 40.03 25.26
CA THR A 680 -37.11 38.71 25.71
C THR A 680 -36.24 37.46 25.49
N VAL A 681 -35.55 37.04 26.56
CA VAL A 681 -35.23 35.62 26.80
C VAL A 681 -36.46 34.91 27.38
N VAL A 682 -36.68 33.65 27.00
CA VAL A 682 -37.57 32.70 27.71
C VAL A 682 -36.73 31.49 28.16
N SER A 683 -37.05 30.93 29.32
CA SER A 683 -36.16 30.02 30.06
C SER A 683 -36.77 28.63 30.26
N SER A 684 -35.88 27.64 30.38
CA SER A 684 -36.04 26.37 31.11
C SER A 684 -37.11 25.37 30.64
N ASN A 685 -36.70 24.09 30.55
CA ASN A 685 -37.00 23.13 31.61
C ASN A 685 -36.18 21.84 31.46
N ASP A 686 -35.40 21.52 32.50
CA ASP A 686 -35.02 20.14 32.79
C ASP A 686 -36.25 19.39 33.33
N LEU A 687 -36.40 18.11 32.98
CA LEU A 687 -37.38 17.22 33.59
C LEU A 687 -36.75 15.89 33.98
N SER A 688 -36.67 15.65 35.29
CA SER A 688 -36.26 14.39 35.90
C SER A 688 -37.49 13.62 36.41
N ILE A 689 -37.60 12.35 36.00
CA ILE A 689 -38.63 11.39 36.40
C ILE A 689 -37.88 10.08 36.69
N THR A 690 -37.31 9.95 37.88
CA THR A 690 -37.85 9.27 39.08
C THR A 690 -37.79 7.75 39.04
N GLU A 691 -37.26 7.17 40.12
CA GLU A 691 -37.13 5.73 40.33
C GLU A 691 -38.46 5.09 40.75
N LEU A 692 -38.65 3.80 40.44
CA LEU A 692 -39.72 2.96 41.00
C LEU A 692 -39.19 1.56 41.33
N VAL A 693 -39.36 1.15 42.59
CA VAL A 693 -39.02 -0.17 43.14
C VAL A 693 -39.92 -0.41 44.37
N PRO A 694 -40.24 -1.66 44.76
CA PRO A 694 -41.08 -2.57 43.99
C PRO A 694 -42.32 -3.04 44.80
N ARG A 695 -43.34 -3.56 44.11
CA ARG A 695 -44.22 -4.63 44.62
C ARG A 695 -44.99 -5.31 43.50
#